data_AF-A0ABD1EP11-F1
#
_entry.id   AF-A0ABD1EP11-F1
#
_cell.length_a   1.000
_cell.length_b   1.000
_cell.length_c   1.000
_cell.angle_alpha   90.00
_cell.angle_beta   90.00
_cell.angle_gamma   90.00
#
_symmetry.space_group_name_H-M   'P 1'
#
loop_
_entity.id
_entity.type
_entity.pdbx_description
1 polymer ?
#
loop_
_entity_poly.entity_id
_entity_poly.type
_entity_poly.pdbx_seq_one_letter_code
_entity_poly.pdbx_strand_id
1 'polypeptide(L)'
;MNKTLLKVETMECTYPDAIMDEVNQNIIFRTMQEFSSAENLVAKRIYVINDLIEVVKCDEIPQYTSIDKPCYQVKIQEAKRKGFLKLKQVENNAPIIKAKEYVENYEPLPGPSTRCDSEYEYSMITEMRTPKPLEIVNEVERRDTLPETCFTQKNEKCFPIESLDSEDDEEVRQEFFRNLTDEDFMKKVIYVNSHGFMKYFQNGLFPTSLGKSLGFSEDAIATAKAIPGKIFLQEFDIESNVNKPFQIIPAVTIPWPDEQTIEFVYRDERNTIINTRTGATYQWPTTGHNGMIEEMRNMTAVLVPKGYTKKKGVNKDAYLEWEINFPKAERYLEARMSHAQMKCLLILLTLHKTYIDPVTKQNGLLPEHLRTFMYWQCEKDFRNWPEHRLGTKLLRVIKDLQQNLFFGVLPNYFIKEQNLFENIPKKYLNYAQKVFLDILGNPVPYFIKALSYLRYASGKFYPPVNLKELYEVLRTKSSPALLNPQLAYSIVTQRKRRIYKNPESQIKHLKYLKKKEQILRERHLQKSKQNENEDNDYQMKNDINVNDPIDNELDTIKTITILEIFIKHFIEIGKKSSNLATYDQAMFYFKQAMYLNKILEETSSMILEAHDYQQIIAKEESRIRRKTIRSVSSSEEPPPTPIRKSITFNDINQQLKSGSIRLKNLENSFNNGIQNASAQKINLGKPVRKKTVVFAESDHSQM
;
A
#
# COMPACT_ATOMS: atom_id res chain seq x y z
N MET A 1 -2.34 -51.23 -2.33
CA MET A 1 -1.95 -49.82 -2.15
C MET A 1 -2.96 -48.95 -2.88
N ASN A 2 -3.79 -48.20 -2.15
CA ASN A 2 -4.92 -47.44 -2.70
C ASN A 2 -4.41 -46.23 -3.50
N LYS A 3 -4.60 -46.24 -4.82
CA LYS A 3 -4.37 -45.11 -5.74
C LYS A 3 -5.54 -44.10 -5.76
N THR A 4 -6.37 -44.08 -4.71
CA THR A 4 -7.67 -43.37 -4.68
C THR A 4 -7.81 -42.30 -3.60
N LEU A 5 -6.72 -41.93 -2.91
CA LEU A 5 -6.67 -40.62 -2.28
C LEU A 5 -6.05 -39.65 -3.27
N LEU A 6 -6.87 -39.10 -4.17
CA LEU A 6 -6.55 -37.85 -4.85
C LEU A 6 -6.27 -36.83 -3.74
N LYS A 7 -4.99 -36.66 -3.37
CA LYS A 7 -4.57 -35.58 -2.48
C LYS A 7 -5.00 -34.31 -3.19
N VAL A 8 -6.04 -33.69 -2.66
CA VAL A 8 -6.44 -32.35 -3.06
C VAL A 8 -5.27 -31.47 -2.64
N GLU A 9 -4.37 -31.20 -3.58
CA GLU A 9 -3.19 -30.39 -3.33
C GLU A 9 -3.65 -28.99 -2.96
N THR A 10 -3.21 -28.48 -1.81
CA THR A 10 -3.61 -27.16 -1.38
C THR A 10 -2.43 -26.29 -1.03
N MET A 11 -2.25 -25.19 -1.78
CA MET A 11 -1.28 -24.16 -1.43
C MET A 11 -1.93 -23.06 -0.61
N GLU A 12 -1.20 -22.61 0.41
CA GLU A 12 -1.55 -21.43 1.18
C GLU A 12 -0.99 -20.17 0.47
N CYS A 13 -1.81 -19.13 0.38
CA CYS A 13 -1.40 -17.83 -0.13
C CYS A 13 -1.72 -16.73 0.88
N THR A 14 -0.82 -15.75 1.01
CA THR A 14 -1.03 -14.55 1.81
C THR A 14 -1.10 -13.32 0.90
N TYR A 15 -2.15 -12.51 1.09
CA TYR A 15 -2.41 -11.28 0.33
C TYR A 15 -2.30 -10.08 1.29
N PRO A 16 -1.18 -9.33 1.26
CA PRO A 16 -1.00 -8.19 2.16
C PRO A 16 -1.81 -6.94 1.72
N ASP A 17 -2.07 -6.79 0.42
CA ASP A 17 -2.51 -5.52 -0.19
C ASP A 17 -4.04 -5.32 -0.21
N ALA A 18 -4.75 -5.69 0.87
CA ALA A 18 -6.21 -5.68 0.90
C ALA A 18 -6.85 -4.30 0.64
N ILE A 19 -6.23 -3.22 1.11
CA ILE A 19 -6.72 -1.86 0.87
C ILE A 19 -6.49 -1.46 -0.60
N MET A 20 -5.36 -1.85 -1.17
CA MET A 20 -5.05 -1.54 -2.57
C MET A 20 -5.96 -2.34 -3.53
N ASP A 21 -6.41 -3.53 -3.13
CA ASP A 21 -7.44 -4.27 -3.88
C ASP A 21 -8.73 -3.45 -4.00
N GLU A 22 -9.19 -2.83 -2.91
CA GLU A 22 -10.39 -1.96 -2.92
C GLU A 22 -10.15 -0.69 -3.77
N VAL A 23 -8.94 -0.12 -3.71
CA VAL A 23 -8.55 1.03 -4.53
C VAL A 23 -8.59 0.65 -6.02
N ASN A 24 -7.99 -0.49 -6.40
CA ASN A 24 -7.89 -0.94 -7.78
C ASN A 24 -9.24 -1.35 -8.38
N GLN A 25 -10.25 -1.68 -7.57
CA GLN A 25 -11.62 -1.88 -8.04
C GLN A 25 -12.30 -0.59 -8.51
N ASN A 26 -11.92 0.54 -7.92
CA ASN A 26 -12.60 1.82 -8.14
C ASN A 26 -11.76 2.80 -8.96
N ILE A 27 -10.44 2.62 -9.01
CA ILE A 27 -9.47 3.55 -9.60
C ILE A 27 -8.54 2.80 -10.55
N ILE A 28 -8.37 3.38 -11.74
CA ILE A 28 -7.47 2.95 -12.80
C ILE A 28 -6.44 4.06 -13.05
N PHE A 29 -5.21 3.67 -13.34
CA PHE A 29 -4.15 4.57 -13.76
C PHE A 29 -3.95 4.48 -15.29
N ARG A 30 -3.91 5.62 -15.98
CA ARG A 30 -3.66 5.68 -17.44
C ARG A 30 -2.77 6.86 -17.78
N THR A 31 -1.66 6.58 -18.47
CA THR A 31 -0.69 7.62 -18.86
C THR A 31 -1.09 8.34 -20.16
N MET A 32 -0.37 9.42 -20.50
CA MET A 32 -0.71 10.30 -21.62
C MET A 32 -0.47 9.70 -23.01
N GLN A 33 0.32 8.62 -23.15
CA GLN A 33 0.64 8.07 -24.47
C GLN A 33 -0.62 7.48 -25.11
N GLU A 34 -0.88 7.81 -26.38
CA GLU A 34 -2.11 7.51 -27.13
C GLU A 34 -2.50 6.02 -27.16
N PHE A 35 -1.54 5.14 -26.86
CA PHE A 35 -1.69 3.68 -26.79
C PHE A 35 -1.42 3.10 -25.40
N SER A 36 -1.33 3.92 -24.35
CA SER A 36 -1.08 3.41 -23.01
C SER A 36 -2.30 2.64 -22.50
N SER A 37 -2.05 1.40 -22.13
CA SER A 37 -3.04 0.54 -21.49
C SER A 37 -3.37 1.07 -20.11
N ALA A 38 -4.65 1.03 -19.76
CA ALA A 38 -5.11 1.24 -18.40
C ALA A 38 -4.46 0.18 -17.51
N GLU A 39 -3.97 0.57 -16.34
CA GLU A 39 -3.39 -0.35 -15.36
C GLU A 39 -3.73 0.01 -13.91
N ASN A 40 -3.52 -0.92 -12.98
CA ASN A 40 -3.67 -0.64 -11.55
C ASN A 40 -2.55 0.29 -11.04
N LEU A 41 -2.84 1.03 -9.97
CA LEU A 41 -1.89 1.98 -9.38
C LEU A 41 -0.63 1.28 -8.83
N VAL A 42 -0.81 0.12 -8.21
CA VAL A 42 0.27 -0.71 -7.66
C VAL A 42 0.00 -2.18 -8.01
N ALA A 43 1.09 -2.92 -8.27
CA ALA A 43 1.02 -4.36 -8.48
C ALA A 43 0.54 -5.11 -7.23
N LYS A 44 -0.33 -6.09 -7.43
CA LYS A 44 -0.84 -6.93 -6.34
C LYS A 44 0.20 -7.96 -5.93
N ARG A 45 0.58 -7.99 -4.64
CA ARG A 45 1.52 -9.00 -4.12
C ARG A 45 0.78 -10.26 -3.68
N ILE A 46 1.31 -11.42 -4.06
CA ILE A 46 0.82 -12.75 -3.67
C ILE A 46 2.00 -13.53 -3.10
N TYR A 47 1.98 -13.78 -1.80
CA TYR A 47 2.96 -14.66 -1.15
C TYR A 47 2.46 -16.10 -1.25
N VAL A 48 3.21 -16.95 -1.94
CA VAL A 48 2.89 -18.38 -2.10
C VAL A 48 3.70 -19.16 -1.08
N ILE A 49 3.01 -19.71 -0.08
CA ILE A 49 3.64 -20.46 1.00
C ILE A 49 3.93 -21.89 0.52
N ASN A 50 5.20 -22.27 0.58
CA ASN A 50 5.63 -23.62 0.31
C ASN A 50 5.26 -24.53 1.50
N ASP A 51 4.56 -25.62 1.20
CA ASP A 51 4.07 -26.61 2.16
C ASP A 51 5.00 -27.81 2.34
N LEU A 52 6.08 -27.89 1.56
CA LEU A 52 7.10 -28.94 1.66
C LEU A 52 8.19 -28.59 2.68
N ILE A 53 8.30 -27.34 3.13
CA ILE A 53 9.31 -26.93 4.12
C ILE A 53 8.60 -26.58 5.43
N GLU A 54 8.96 -27.29 6.50
CA GLU A 54 8.44 -27.04 7.84
C GLU A 54 9.56 -26.54 8.76
N VAL A 55 9.33 -25.40 9.41
CA VAL A 55 10.31 -24.79 10.30
C VAL A 55 10.01 -25.19 11.75
N VAL A 56 10.93 -25.91 12.38
CA VAL A 56 10.78 -26.45 13.75
C VAL A 56 11.58 -25.63 14.78
N LYS A 57 11.07 -25.55 16.01
CA LYS A 57 11.68 -24.76 17.11
C LYS A 57 12.67 -25.53 17.99
N CYS A 58 12.52 -26.86 18.14
CA CYS A 58 13.32 -27.67 19.07
C CYS A 58 13.99 -28.87 18.37
N ASP A 59 14.98 -29.45 19.05
CA ASP A 59 15.72 -30.64 18.63
C ASP A 59 14.90 -31.93 18.79
N GLU A 60 13.91 -31.89 19.69
CA GLU A 60 12.95 -32.97 19.91
C GLU A 60 11.89 -32.95 18.81
N ILE A 61 12.01 -33.88 17.88
CA ILE A 61 11.06 -34.08 16.79
C ILE A 61 9.87 -34.88 17.36
N PRO A 62 8.61 -34.40 17.22
CA PRO A 62 7.46 -35.24 17.50
C PRO A 62 7.49 -36.42 16.52
N GLN A 63 7.68 -37.64 17.02
CA GLN A 63 7.81 -38.88 16.23
C GLN A 63 6.62 -39.18 15.29
N TYR A 64 5.54 -38.39 15.36
CA TYR A 64 4.28 -38.62 14.66
C TYR A 64 4.01 -37.68 13.48
N THR A 65 4.82 -36.64 13.23
CA THR A 65 4.53 -35.66 12.14
C THR A 65 4.83 -36.18 10.74
N SER A 66 5.69 -37.20 10.60
CA SER A 66 6.26 -37.65 9.33
C SER A 66 5.39 -38.62 8.50
N ILE A 67 4.26 -39.10 9.04
CA ILE A 67 3.49 -40.20 8.43
C ILE A 67 2.52 -39.71 7.34
N ASP A 68 1.95 -38.51 7.47
CA ASP A 68 0.87 -38.04 6.58
C ASP A 68 1.31 -36.99 5.53
N LYS A 69 2.44 -36.30 5.73
CA LYS A 69 3.01 -35.32 4.80
C LYS A 69 4.54 -35.39 4.78
N PRO A 70 5.17 -35.73 3.64
CA PRO A 70 6.63 -35.58 3.51
C PRO A 70 6.99 -34.09 3.48
N CYS A 71 7.43 -33.55 4.62
CA CYS A 71 7.96 -32.19 4.73
C CYS A 71 9.46 -32.25 5.10
N TYR A 72 10.25 -31.36 4.52
CA TYR A 72 11.62 -31.09 4.93
C TYR A 72 11.59 -30.25 6.20
N GLN A 73 11.94 -30.89 7.32
CA GLN A 73 12.07 -30.22 8.60
C GLN A 73 13.39 -29.46 8.66
N VAL A 74 13.29 -28.15 8.91
CA VAL A 74 14.43 -27.23 8.94
C VAL A 74 14.41 -26.39 10.21
N LYS A 75 15.59 -25.98 10.65
CA LYS A 75 15.82 -25.01 11.73
C LYS A 75 16.30 -23.70 11.16
N ILE A 76 15.93 -22.62 11.83
CA ILE A 76 16.44 -21.29 11.55
C ILE A 76 17.86 -21.18 12.12
N GLN A 77 18.78 -20.70 11.30
CA GLN A 77 20.11 -20.27 11.75
C GLN A 77 20.27 -18.79 11.39
N GLU A 78 20.72 -17.99 12.35
CA GLU A 78 21.01 -16.57 12.14
C GLU A 78 22.08 -16.38 11.06
N ALA A 79 21.85 -15.47 10.11
CA ALA A 79 22.89 -15.01 9.22
C ALA A 79 23.74 -13.93 9.90
N LYS A 80 24.91 -13.62 9.33
CA LYS A 80 25.78 -12.54 9.84
C LYS A 80 25.10 -11.16 9.81
N ARG A 81 24.07 -10.99 8.99
CA ARG A 81 23.38 -9.73 8.75
C ARG A 81 21.92 -9.82 9.18
N LYS A 82 21.47 -8.84 9.97
CA LYS A 82 20.06 -8.71 10.36
C LYS A 82 19.16 -8.57 9.13
N GLY A 83 17.98 -9.18 9.20
CA GLY A 83 17.02 -9.28 8.09
C GLY A 83 17.19 -10.50 7.18
N PHE A 84 18.23 -11.32 7.41
CA PHE A 84 18.48 -12.54 6.65
C PHE A 84 18.69 -13.74 7.58
N LEU A 85 18.16 -14.90 7.16
CA LEU A 85 18.26 -16.17 7.88
C LEU A 85 18.72 -17.28 6.94
N LYS A 86 19.24 -18.36 7.50
CA LYS A 86 19.54 -19.61 6.80
C LYS A 86 18.63 -20.72 7.30
N LEU A 87 18.31 -21.67 6.42
CA LEU A 87 17.48 -22.83 6.74
C LEU A 87 18.33 -24.10 6.74
N LYS A 88 18.59 -24.64 7.95
CA LYS A 88 19.40 -25.84 8.18
C LYS A 88 18.51 -27.06 8.32
N GLN A 89 18.71 -28.09 7.52
CA GLN A 89 17.92 -29.32 7.61
C GLN A 89 18.21 -30.10 8.90
N VAL A 90 17.18 -30.69 9.48
CA VAL A 90 17.30 -31.59 10.65
C VAL A 90 17.59 -33.02 10.17
N GLU A 91 18.54 -33.70 10.82
CA GLU A 91 19.17 -34.94 10.33
C GLU A 91 18.25 -36.18 10.25
N ASN A 92 17.05 -36.15 10.84
CA ASN A 92 16.30 -37.37 11.17
C ASN A 92 15.09 -37.74 10.28
N ASN A 93 14.77 -37.05 9.17
CA ASN A 93 13.45 -37.29 8.51
C ASN A 93 13.35 -37.24 6.97
N ALA A 94 14.45 -37.13 6.21
CA ALA A 94 14.36 -37.21 4.74
C ALA A 94 15.47 -38.10 4.17
N PRO A 95 15.22 -38.83 3.06
CA PRO A 95 16.26 -39.63 2.41
C PRO A 95 17.46 -38.73 2.16
N ILE A 96 18.63 -39.18 2.59
CA ILE A 96 19.91 -38.49 2.36
C ILE A 96 20.04 -38.30 0.85
N ILE A 97 19.65 -37.11 0.38
CA ILE A 97 19.91 -36.69 -0.98
C ILE A 97 21.43 -36.67 -1.06
N LYS A 98 22.01 -37.40 -2.01
CA LYS A 98 23.44 -37.30 -2.34
C LYS A 98 23.67 -35.93 -3.00
N ALA A 99 23.51 -34.86 -2.24
CA ALA A 99 23.70 -33.50 -2.70
C ALA A 99 25.15 -33.37 -3.16
N LYS A 100 25.36 -32.79 -4.35
CA LYS A 100 26.71 -32.50 -4.82
C LYS A 100 27.39 -31.54 -3.84
N GLU A 101 28.63 -31.86 -3.45
CA GLU A 101 29.51 -30.84 -2.88
C GLU A 101 29.56 -29.69 -3.88
N TYR A 102 29.19 -28.49 -3.43
CA TYR A 102 29.26 -27.30 -4.27
C TYR A 102 30.74 -26.95 -4.45
N VAL A 103 31.34 -27.44 -5.53
CA VAL A 103 32.68 -27.03 -5.96
C VAL A 103 32.56 -25.68 -6.64
N GLU A 104 33.13 -24.67 -6.00
CA GLU A 104 33.17 -23.29 -6.48
C GLU A 104 34.08 -23.23 -7.73
N ASN A 105 33.54 -23.39 -8.93
CA ASN A 105 34.25 -23.04 -10.17
C ASN A 105 34.27 -21.51 -10.31
N TYR A 106 35.10 -20.86 -9.51
CA TYR A 106 35.39 -19.44 -9.66
C TYR A 106 36.56 -19.30 -10.64
N GLU A 107 36.26 -19.09 -11.93
CA GLU A 107 37.23 -18.43 -12.80
C GLU A 107 37.13 -16.93 -12.54
N PRO A 108 38.14 -16.29 -11.92
CA PRO A 108 38.19 -14.84 -11.84
C PRO A 108 38.42 -14.34 -13.26
N LEU A 109 37.34 -13.92 -13.94
CA LEU A 109 37.48 -13.16 -15.18
C LEU A 109 38.35 -11.93 -14.87
N PRO A 110 39.44 -11.69 -15.63
CA PRO A 110 40.27 -10.51 -15.44
C PRO A 110 39.39 -9.28 -15.70
N GLY A 111 39.16 -8.49 -14.66
CA GLY A 111 38.46 -7.21 -14.80
C GLY A 111 39.29 -6.27 -15.68
N PRO A 112 38.69 -5.52 -16.62
CA PRO A 112 39.42 -4.46 -17.30
C PRO A 112 39.83 -3.42 -16.26
N SER A 113 41.14 -3.27 -16.08
CA SER A 113 41.78 -2.27 -15.22
C SER A 113 41.59 -0.86 -15.78
N THR A 114 40.37 -0.32 -15.69
CA THR A 114 40.11 1.09 -16.01
C THR A 114 38.75 1.63 -15.57
N ARG A 115 37.84 0.82 -15.00
CA ARG A 115 36.54 1.31 -14.52
C ARG A 115 36.54 1.47 -13.00
N CYS A 116 36.05 2.61 -12.53
CA CYS A 116 35.93 2.96 -11.12
C CYS A 116 35.13 1.88 -10.38
N ASP A 117 35.64 1.33 -9.28
CA ASP A 117 35.04 0.20 -8.52
C ASP A 117 33.53 0.38 -8.21
N SER A 118 33.08 1.64 -8.09
CA SER A 118 31.67 1.98 -7.86
C SER A 118 30.75 1.71 -9.06
N GLU A 119 31.23 1.86 -10.30
CA GLU A 119 30.41 1.60 -11.50
C GLU A 119 30.16 0.10 -11.72
N TYR A 120 31.14 -0.74 -11.36
CA TYR A 120 31.01 -2.19 -11.42
C TYR A 120 29.99 -2.70 -10.39
N GLU A 121 30.03 -2.15 -9.16
CA GLU A 121 29.06 -2.45 -8.09
C GLU A 121 27.61 -2.15 -8.54
N TYR A 122 27.37 -0.98 -9.12
CA TYR A 122 26.02 -0.63 -9.58
C TYR A 122 25.55 -1.43 -10.79
N SER A 123 26.46 -1.83 -11.67
CA SER A 123 26.11 -2.65 -12.84
C SER A 123 25.58 -4.01 -12.42
N MET A 124 26.23 -4.67 -11.45
CA MET A 124 25.79 -5.95 -10.90
C MET A 124 24.45 -5.84 -10.17
N ILE A 125 24.29 -4.83 -9.30
CA ILE A 125 23.02 -4.61 -8.57
C ILE A 125 21.89 -4.36 -9.56
N THR A 126 22.13 -3.57 -10.62
CA THR A 126 21.15 -3.31 -11.65
C THR A 126 20.78 -4.59 -12.41
N GLU A 127 21.75 -5.44 -12.74
CA GLU A 127 21.49 -6.71 -13.43
C GLU A 127 20.62 -7.66 -12.59
N MET A 128 20.92 -7.79 -11.29
CA MET A 128 20.16 -8.63 -10.36
C MET A 128 18.73 -8.15 -10.13
N ARG A 129 18.49 -6.84 -10.24
CA ARG A 129 17.17 -6.21 -10.07
C ARG A 129 16.40 -6.04 -11.36
N THR A 130 17.03 -6.28 -12.52
CA THR A 130 16.37 -6.17 -13.82
C THR A 130 15.61 -7.46 -14.10
N PRO A 131 14.28 -7.43 -14.27
CA PRO A 131 13.49 -8.62 -14.52
C PRO A 131 13.90 -9.35 -15.80
N LYS A 132 14.19 -10.66 -15.68
CA LYS A 132 14.58 -11.55 -16.79
C LYS A 132 13.43 -12.49 -17.15
N PRO A 133 13.20 -12.84 -18.42
CA PRO A 133 12.16 -13.80 -18.81
C PRO A 133 12.42 -15.18 -18.17
N LEU A 134 11.35 -15.95 -17.96
CA LEU A 134 11.44 -17.30 -17.39
C LEU A 134 12.06 -18.29 -18.39
N GLU A 135 12.91 -19.19 -17.90
CA GLU A 135 13.45 -20.31 -18.69
C GLU A 135 12.56 -21.54 -18.42
N ILE A 136 11.49 -21.72 -19.18
CA ILE A 136 10.48 -22.74 -18.91
C ILE A 136 11.06 -24.15 -19.14
N VAL A 137 11.02 -24.98 -18.10
CA VAL A 137 11.40 -26.40 -18.17
C VAL A 137 10.12 -27.24 -18.21
N ASN A 138 9.72 -27.67 -19.41
CA ASN A 138 8.42 -28.31 -19.70
C ASN A 138 8.19 -29.70 -19.04
N GLU A 139 9.12 -30.20 -18.23
CA GLU A 139 9.08 -31.58 -17.69
C GLU A 139 8.85 -31.64 -16.17
N VAL A 140 8.56 -30.51 -15.52
CA VAL A 140 8.47 -30.44 -14.05
C VAL A 140 7.02 -30.21 -13.61
N GLU A 141 6.25 -31.29 -13.52
CA GLU A 141 5.04 -31.29 -12.69
C GLU A 141 5.43 -31.10 -11.22
N ARG A 142 4.51 -30.56 -10.41
CA ARG A 142 4.75 -30.41 -8.96
C ARG A 142 5.06 -31.78 -8.38
N ARG A 143 6.22 -31.91 -7.75
CA ARG A 143 6.68 -33.14 -7.11
C ARG A 143 6.36 -33.07 -5.62
N ASP A 144 6.15 -34.23 -5.01
CA ASP A 144 6.06 -34.36 -3.54
C ASP A 144 7.39 -34.04 -2.83
N THR A 145 8.48 -33.87 -3.60
CA THR A 145 9.83 -33.60 -3.10
C THR A 145 10.48 -32.43 -3.84
N LEU A 146 11.36 -31.72 -3.14
CA LEU A 146 12.15 -30.64 -3.72
C LEU A 146 13.36 -31.24 -4.47
N PRO A 147 13.74 -30.67 -5.64
CA PRO A 147 14.93 -31.11 -6.35
C PRO A 147 16.22 -30.96 -5.52
N GLU A 148 17.23 -31.77 -5.82
CA GLU A 148 18.54 -31.70 -5.14
C GLU A 148 19.20 -30.33 -5.26
N THR A 149 18.91 -29.59 -6.33
CA THR A 149 19.40 -28.22 -6.55
C THR A 149 18.91 -27.23 -5.49
N CYS A 150 17.83 -27.54 -4.78
CA CYS A 150 17.31 -26.74 -3.67
C CYS A 150 18.09 -26.96 -2.37
N PHE A 151 19.08 -27.86 -2.34
CA PHE A 151 19.86 -28.19 -1.16
C PHE A 151 21.35 -27.95 -1.40
N THR A 152 22.08 -27.62 -0.35
CA THR A 152 23.54 -27.48 -0.41
C THR A 152 24.17 -28.00 0.86
N GLN A 153 25.16 -28.86 0.70
CA GLN A 153 25.91 -29.43 1.80
C GLN A 153 27.13 -28.55 2.12
N LYS A 154 27.36 -28.29 3.41
CA LYS A 154 28.54 -27.58 3.93
C LYS A 154 29.09 -28.30 5.16
N ASN A 155 30.40 -28.21 5.35
CA ASN A 155 31.04 -28.64 6.59
C ASN A 155 31.07 -27.44 7.56
N GLU A 156 30.47 -27.58 8.73
CA GLU A 156 30.51 -26.59 9.80
C GLU A 156 31.50 -27.02 10.88
N LYS A 157 32.26 -26.04 11.41
CA LYS A 157 33.10 -26.28 12.58
C LYS A 157 32.21 -26.46 13.81
N CYS A 158 32.22 -27.64 14.40
CA CYS A 158 31.62 -27.92 15.69
C CYS A 158 32.71 -27.78 16.76
N PHE A 159 32.46 -26.93 17.75
CA PHE A 159 33.19 -27.02 19.01
C PHE A 159 32.37 -27.92 19.93
N PRO A 160 32.93 -29.05 20.41
CA PRO A 160 32.26 -29.88 21.39
C PRO A 160 32.31 -29.16 22.75
N ILE A 161 31.41 -28.19 22.94
CA ILE A 161 31.28 -27.41 24.19
C ILE A 161 30.08 -27.92 25.00
N GLU A 162 29.00 -28.34 24.34
CA GLU A 162 27.73 -28.73 25.01
C GLU A 162 27.84 -29.99 25.87
N SER A 163 28.90 -30.80 25.72
CA SER A 163 29.13 -32.02 26.51
C SER A 163 30.05 -31.83 27.71
N LEU A 164 30.47 -30.59 28.04
CA LEU A 164 31.51 -30.30 29.03
C LEU A 164 31.03 -29.50 30.25
N ASP A 165 29.72 -29.28 30.42
CA ASP A 165 29.14 -28.51 31.53
C ASP A 165 29.10 -29.29 32.87
N SER A 166 29.60 -30.53 32.93
CA SER A 166 29.82 -31.22 34.20
C SER A 166 31.22 -30.88 34.73
N GLU A 167 31.27 -30.00 35.73
CA GLU A 167 32.50 -29.43 36.34
C GLU A 167 33.43 -30.45 37.04
N ASP A 168 33.10 -31.75 37.07
CA ASP A 168 33.67 -32.66 38.07
C ASP A 168 34.90 -33.48 37.63
N ASP A 169 35.31 -33.53 36.35
CA ASP A 169 36.48 -34.34 35.95
C ASP A 169 37.37 -33.70 34.86
N GLU A 170 38.37 -32.91 35.29
CA GLU A 170 39.40 -32.34 34.40
C GLU A 170 40.23 -33.42 33.66
N GLU A 171 40.40 -34.61 34.23
CA GLU A 171 41.06 -35.74 33.56
C GLU A 171 40.25 -36.27 32.37
N VAL A 172 38.93 -36.39 32.51
CA VAL A 172 38.01 -36.82 31.44
C VAL A 172 37.98 -35.79 30.32
N ARG A 173 38.02 -34.49 30.67
CA ARG A 173 38.15 -33.39 29.70
C ARG A 173 39.43 -33.53 28.86
N GLN A 174 40.58 -33.74 29.51
CA GLN A 174 41.85 -33.86 28.82
C GLN A 174 41.96 -35.11 27.96
N GLU A 175 41.38 -36.23 28.39
CA GLU A 175 41.33 -37.47 27.61
C GLU A 175 40.36 -37.36 26.41
N PHE A 176 39.22 -36.68 26.59
CA PHE A 176 38.31 -36.32 25.50
C PHE A 176 38.99 -35.45 24.45
N PHE A 177 39.70 -34.39 24.85
CA PHE A 177 40.45 -33.55 23.91
C PHE A 177 41.61 -34.29 23.20
N ARG A 178 42.18 -35.34 23.80
CA ARG A 178 43.22 -36.18 23.16
C ARG A 178 42.65 -37.15 22.14
N ASN A 179 41.38 -37.54 22.27
CA ASN A 179 40.71 -38.50 21.39
C ASN A 179 39.93 -37.84 20.24
N LEU A 180 39.81 -36.51 20.23
CA LEU A 180 39.17 -35.78 19.13
C LEU A 180 40.02 -35.88 17.86
N THR A 181 39.40 -36.32 16.78
CA THR A 181 39.96 -36.30 15.43
C THR A 181 39.53 -35.04 14.67
N ASP A 182 40.25 -34.68 13.60
CA ASP A 182 39.86 -33.55 12.73
C ASP A 182 38.42 -33.69 12.17
N GLU A 183 37.90 -34.92 12.07
CA GLU A 183 36.53 -35.21 11.64
C GLU A 183 35.48 -34.85 12.71
N ASP A 184 35.82 -34.94 14.00
CA ASP A 184 34.93 -34.60 15.12
C ASP A 184 34.68 -33.09 15.25
N PHE A 185 35.59 -32.28 14.71
CA PHE A 185 35.46 -30.82 14.65
C PHE A 185 34.62 -30.34 13.47
N MET A 186 34.22 -31.22 12.54
CA MET A 186 33.55 -30.82 11.29
C MET A 186 32.26 -31.60 11.07
N LYS A 187 31.12 -30.98 11.35
CA LYS A 187 29.80 -31.58 11.10
C LYS A 187 29.33 -31.27 9.67
N LYS A 188 28.97 -32.31 8.92
CA LYS A 188 28.31 -32.17 7.60
C LYS A 188 26.86 -31.74 7.79
N VAL A 189 26.51 -30.58 7.24
CA VAL A 189 25.20 -29.96 7.39
C VAL A 189 24.59 -29.67 6.03
N ILE A 190 23.26 -29.83 5.90
CA ILE A 190 22.52 -29.51 4.68
C ILE A 190 21.70 -28.23 4.90
N TYR A 191 21.79 -27.32 3.95
CA TYR A 191 21.03 -26.07 3.91
C TYR A 191 20.03 -26.07 2.75
N VAL A 192 18.89 -25.41 2.94
CA VAL A 192 17.98 -25.07 1.84
C VAL A 192 18.54 -23.87 1.08
N ASN A 193 18.95 -24.12 -0.16
CA ASN A 193 19.52 -23.13 -1.07
C ASN A 193 18.43 -22.22 -1.63
N SER A 194 18.48 -20.93 -1.29
CA SER A 194 17.48 -19.96 -1.75
C SER A 194 17.52 -19.75 -3.26
N HIS A 195 18.70 -19.73 -3.86
CA HIS A 195 18.86 -19.57 -5.31
C HIS A 195 18.35 -20.79 -6.09
N GLY A 196 18.68 -21.99 -5.63
CA GLY A 196 18.21 -23.25 -6.17
C GLY A 196 16.69 -23.37 -6.08
N PHE A 197 16.13 -23.01 -4.91
CA PHE A 197 14.69 -22.96 -4.69
C PHE A 197 14.00 -21.96 -5.61
N MET A 198 14.52 -20.73 -5.74
CA MET A 198 13.94 -19.71 -6.63
C MET A 198 13.96 -20.17 -8.09
N LYS A 199 15.07 -20.78 -8.55
CA LYS A 199 15.16 -21.36 -9.90
C LYS A 199 14.12 -22.45 -10.13
N TYR A 200 13.98 -23.39 -9.20
CA TYR A 200 12.94 -24.42 -9.28
C TYR A 200 11.54 -23.80 -9.34
N PHE A 201 11.26 -22.82 -8.48
CA PHE A 201 9.97 -22.16 -8.41
C PHE A 201 9.64 -21.44 -9.73
N GLN A 202 10.56 -20.65 -10.26
CA GLN A 202 10.31 -19.78 -11.41
C GLN A 202 10.33 -20.52 -12.76
N ASN A 203 11.18 -21.55 -12.92
CA ASN A 203 11.38 -22.25 -14.20
C ASN A 203 10.53 -23.52 -14.32
N GLY A 204 10.17 -24.14 -13.19
CA GLY A 204 9.39 -25.39 -13.17
C GLY A 204 8.01 -25.20 -12.58
N LEU A 205 7.91 -24.90 -11.28
CA LEU A 205 6.64 -24.94 -10.56
C LEU A 205 5.62 -23.90 -11.05
N PHE A 206 6.06 -22.65 -11.19
CA PHE A 206 5.22 -21.52 -11.60
C PHE A 206 4.61 -21.69 -12.99
N PRO A 207 5.41 -21.85 -14.08
CA PRO A 207 4.86 -21.90 -15.43
C PRO A 207 4.02 -23.17 -15.70
N THR A 208 4.38 -24.31 -15.10
CA THR A 208 3.77 -25.60 -15.44
C THR A 208 2.45 -25.87 -14.71
N SER A 209 2.34 -25.52 -13.42
CA SER A 209 1.17 -25.91 -12.60
C SER A 209 0.56 -24.76 -11.79
N LEU A 210 1.40 -23.94 -11.15
CA LEU A 210 0.93 -22.95 -10.18
C LEU A 210 0.31 -21.72 -10.86
N GLY A 211 0.87 -21.22 -11.97
CA GLY A 211 0.36 -20.05 -12.68
C GLY A 211 -1.11 -20.23 -13.11
N LYS A 212 -1.42 -21.37 -13.75
CA LYS A 212 -2.79 -21.73 -14.13
C LYS A 212 -3.70 -21.90 -12.90
N SER A 213 -3.19 -22.52 -11.84
CA SER A 213 -3.95 -22.73 -10.60
C SER A 213 -4.26 -21.44 -9.84
N LEU A 214 -3.43 -20.40 -10.01
CA LEU A 214 -3.68 -19.05 -9.50
C LEU A 214 -4.65 -18.23 -10.37
N GLY A 215 -5.07 -18.78 -11.52
CA GLY A 215 -6.03 -18.15 -12.43
C GLY A 215 -5.42 -17.23 -13.49
N PHE A 216 -4.12 -17.34 -13.78
CA PHE A 216 -3.47 -16.56 -14.83
C PHE A 216 -3.62 -17.20 -16.20
N SER A 217 -3.72 -16.38 -17.25
CA SER A 217 -3.74 -16.84 -18.63
C SER A 217 -2.38 -17.38 -19.08
N GLU A 218 -2.37 -18.23 -20.10
CA GLU A 218 -1.13 -18.79 -20.65
C GLU A 218 -0.21 -17.69 -21.21
N ASP A 219 -0.78 -16.64 -21.80
CA ASP A 219 -0.05 -15.48 -22.30
C ASP A 219 0.64 -14.68 -21.18
N ALA A 220 -0.06 -14.48 -20.06
CA ALA A 220 0.51 -13.80 -18.88
C ALA A 220 1.65 -14.62 -18.26
N ILE A 221 1.53 -15.95 -18.25
CA ILE A 221 2.59 -16.85 -17.76
C ILE A 221 3.80 -16.83 -18.71
N ALA A 222 3.57 -16.87 -20.03
CA ALA A 222 4.63 -16.87 -21.03
C ALA A 222 5.44 -15.57 -21.06
N THR A 223 4.81 -14.43 -20.74
CA THR A 223 5.44 -13.11 -20.70
C THR A 223 6.03 -12.73 -19.34
N ALA A 224 5.89 -13.61 -18.34
CA ALA A 224 6.35 -13.37 -16.99
C ALA A 224 7.87 -13.19 -16.91
N LYS A 225 8.32 -12.38 -15.95
CA LYS A 225 9.73 -12.08 -15.70
C LYS A 225 10.07 -12.25 -14.23
N ALA A 226 11.27 -12.71 -13.91
CA ALA A 226 11.71 -12.94 -12.54
C ALA A 226 12.95 -12.13 -12.17
N ILE A 227 13.04 -11.84 -10.88
CA ILE A 227 14.26 -11.44 -10.15
C ILE A 227 14.37 -12.35 -8.92
N PRO A 228 15.52 -12.41 -8.23
CA PRO A 228 15.62 -13.17 -6.97
C PRO A 228 14.49 -12.80 -6.00
N GLY A 229 13.73 -13.82 -5.57
CA GLY A 229 12.62 -13.70 -4.64
C GLY A 229 11.27 -13.24 -5.21
N LYS A 230 11.15 -12.82 -6.48
CA LYS A 230 9.89 -12.30 -7.04
C LYS A 230 9.70 -12.63 -8.53
N ILE A 231 8.47 -12.96 -8.93
CA ILE A 231 8.02 -13.07 -10.32
C ILE A 231 7.02 -11.95 -10.61
N PHE A 232 7.20 -11.27 -11.74
CA PHE A 232 6.33 -10.22 -12.25
C PHE A 232 5.55 -10.74 -13.45
N LEU A 233 4.25 -10.48 -13.46
CA LEU A 233 3.38 -10.76 -14.60
C LEU A 233 2.31 -9.68 -14.72
N GLN A 234 1.67 -9.64 -15.87
CA GLN A 234 0.59 -8.71 -16.19
C GLN A 234 -0.56 -9.51 -16.80
N GLU A 235 -1.70 -9.51 -16.11
CA GLU A 235 -2.92 -10.14 -16.62
C GLU A 235 -3.80 -9.06 -17.26
N PHE A 236 -4.27 -9.30 -18.49
CA PHE A 236 -5.18 -8.37 -19.15
C PHE A 236 -6.63 -8.79 -18.86
N ASP A 237 -7.39 -7.92 -18.22
CA ASP A 237 -8.81 -8.15 -17.96
C ASP A 237 -9.64 -7.63 -19.15
N ILE A 238 -10.26 -8.56 -19.87
CA ILE A 238 -11.06 -8.28 -21.06
C ILE A 238 -12.32 -7.46 -20.72
N GLU A 239 -12.92 -7.69 -19.55
CA GLU A 239 -14.18 -7.02 -19.18
C GLU A 239 -13.96 -5.55 -18.84
N SER A 240 -12.88 -5.27 -18.10
CA SER A 240 -12.54 -3.90 -17.69
C SER A 240 -11.58 -3.19 -18.67
N ASN A 241 -10.97 -3.92 -19.62
CA ASN A 241 -9.91 -3.43 -20.51
C ASN A 241 -8.74 -2.82 -19.71
N VAL A 242 -8.37 -3.47 -18.60
CA VAL A 242 -7.33 -3.02 -17.67
C VAL A 242 -6.29 -4.10 -17.50
N ASN A 243 -5.02 -3.69 -17.57
CA ASN A 243 -3.90 -4.51 -17.20
C ASN A 243 -3.72 -4.55 -15.68
N LYS A 244 -3.71 -5.76 -15.12
CA LYS A 244 -3.52 -6.02 -13.70
C LYS A 244 -2.09 -6.55 -13.47
N PRO A 245 -1.15 -5.73 -12.99
CA PRO A 245 0.18 -6.21 -12.63
C PRO A 245 0.15 -7.01 -11.32
N PHE A 246 0.88 -8.13 -11.28
CA PHE A 246 1.04 -8.98 -10.10
C PHE A 246 2.52 -9.21 -9.77
N GLN A 247 2.78 -9.40 -8.48
CA GLN A 247 4.07 -9.83 -7.92
C GLN A 247 3.87 -11.12 -7.15
N ILE A 248 4.42 -12.22 -7.64
CA ILE A 248 4.35 -13.53 -7.01
C ILE A 248 5.64 -13.78 -6.26
N ILE A 249 5.51 -14.06 -4.97
CA ILE A 249 6.60 -14.11 -4.02
C ILE A 249 6.60 -15.50 -3.39
N PRO A 250 7.50 -16.40 -3.81
CA PRO A 250 7.69 -17.65 -3.11
C PRO A 250 8.13 -17.41 -1.66
N ALA A 251 7.57 -18.17 -0.72
CA ALA A 251 7.83 -17.96 0.69
C ALA A 251 7.78 -19.25 1.51
N VAL A 252 8.53 -19.26 2.61
CA VAL A 252 8.44 -20.26 3.69
C VAL A 252 7.94 -19.56 4.95
N THR A 253 6.94 -20.13 5.62
CA THR A 253 6.41 -19.54 6.85
C THR A 253 7.34 -19.80 8.03
N ILE A 254 7.55 -18.76 8.84
CA ILE A 254 8.30 -18.84 10.09
C ILE A 254 7.50 -18.22 11.24
N PRO A 255 7.76 -18.63 12.49
CA PRO A 255 7.35 -17.85 13.66
C PRO A 255 7.91 -16.42 13.60
N TRP A 256 7.33 -15.51 14.38
CA TRP A 256 7.90 -14.17 14.53
C TRP A 256 9.36 -14.25 15.02
N PRO A 257 10.33 -13.67 14.30
CA PRO A 257 11.74 -13.76 14.66
C PRO A 257 12.08 -12.71 15.71
N ASP A 258 11.83 -13.03 16.99
CA ASP A 258 12.06 -12.11 18.11
C ASP A 258 13.51 -11.58 18.13
N GLU A 259 14.52 -12.43 17.92
CA GLU A 259 15.95 -12.05 17.90
C GLU A 259 16.31 -11.03 16.80
N GLN A 260 15.56 -11.01 15.70
CA GLN A 260 15.75 -10.07 14.60
C GLN A 260 14.98 -8.76 14.82
N THR A 261 13.99 -8.77 15.72
CA THR A 261 13.01 -7.70 15.90
C THR A 261 13.00 -7.14 17.32
N ILE A 262 13.99 -7.46 18.16
CA ILE A 262 14.11 -6.99 19.56
C ILE A 262 13.99 -5.46 19.61
N GLU A 263 14.73 -4.75 18.75
CA GLU A 263 14.68 -3.29 18.67
C GLU A 263 13.26 -2.80 18.38
N PHE A 264 12.55 -3.44 17.45
CA PHE A 264 11.17 -3.08 17.16
C PHE A 264 10.26 -3.36 18.35
N VAL A 265 10.40 -4.47 19.06
CA VAL A 265 9.51 -4.77 20.20
C VAL A 265 9.71 -3.74 21.32
N TYR A 266 10.96 -3.42 21.65
CA TYR A 266 11.34 -2.60 22.80
C TYR A 266 11.84 -1.20 22.44
N ARG A 267 11.43 -0.65 21.28
CA ARG A 267 11.90 0.65 20.81
C ARG A 267 11.57 1.78 21.79
N ASP A 268 12.58 2.27 22.50
CA ASP A 268 12.46 3.37 23.48
C ASP A 268 12.20 4.73 22.82
N GLU A 269 12.64 4.90 21.57
CA GLU A 269 12.52 6.15 20.81
C GLU A 269 11.07 6.48 20.39
N ARG A 270 10.09 5.63 20.72
CA ARG A 270 8.69 5.84 20.31
C ARG A 270 8.05 7.01 21.04
N ASN A 271 7.74 8.05 20.28
CA ASN A 271 7.03 9.22 20.78
C ASN A 271 5.68 8.85 21.39
N THR A 272 5.50 9.19 22.67
CA THR A 272 4.23 9.07 23.37
C THR A 272 3.62 10.45 23.57
N ILE A 273 2.47 10.69 22.95
CA ILE A 273 1.75 11.97 23.05
C ILE A 273 0.76 11.89 24.20
N ILE A 274 0.93 12.74 25.21
CA ILE A 274 0.01 12.80 26.36
C ILE A 274 -0.95 13.97 26.16
N ASN A 275 -2.25 13.70 26.19
CA ASN A 275 -3.25 14.76 26.20
C ASN A 275 -3.34 15.34 27.61
N THR A 276 -2.81 16.55 27.80
CA THR A 276 -2.78 17.25 29.09
C THR A 276 -4.16 17.46 29.71
N ARG A 277 -5.23 17.51 28.91
CA ARG A 277 -6.60 17.70 29.39
C ARG A 277 -7.28 16.42 29.84
N THR A 278 -6.96 15.28 29.21
CA THR A 278 -7.64 14.00 29.48
C THR A 278 -6.75 12.96 30.14
N GLY A 279 -5.45 13.25 30.31
CA GLY A 279 -4.44 12.28 30.77
C GLY A 279 -4.19 11.11 29.82
N ALA A 280 -4.84 11.10 28.65
CA ALA A 280 -4.78 9.97 27.73
C ALA A 280 -3.45 9.97 26.98
N THR A 281 -2.76 8.83 27.01
CA THR A 281 -1.52 8.59 26.28
C THR A 281 -1.83 8.01 24.91
N TYR A 282 -1.12 8.49 23.89
CA TYR A 282 -1.26 8.05 22.52
C TYR A 282 0.10 7.66 21.98
N GLN A 283 0.22 6.42 21.55
CA GLN A 283 1.41 5.85 20.95
C GLN A 283 0.96 4.97 19.78
N TRP A 284 1.71 5.00 18.68
CA TRP A 284 1.48 4.12 17.54
C TRP A 284 2.82 3.51 17.12
N PRO A 285 2.92 2.19 16.96
CA PRO A 285 1.94 1.17 17.35
C PRO A 285 1.68 1.18 18.86
N THR A 286 0.49 0.75 19.30
CA THR A 286 0.20 0.66 20.73
C THR A 286 1.00 -0.46 21.39
N THR A 287 1.50 -0.18 22.59
CA THR A 287 2.23 -1.10 23.48
C THR A 287 1.28 -1.72 24.53
N GLY A 288 1.76 -2.71 25.28
CA GLY A 288 1.01 -3.38 26.36
C GLY A 288 0.22 -4.61 25.91
N HIS A 289 -0.52 -5.21 26.87
CA HIS A 289 -1.32 -6.42 26.66
C HIS A 289 -2.45 -6.15 25.64
N ASN A 290 -2.59 -7.00 24.63
CA ASN A 290 -3.46 -6.79 23.45
C ASN A 290 -3.12 -5.51 22.65
N GLY A 291 -1.91 -4.98 22.81
CA GLY A 291 -1.39 -3.87 22.02
C GLY A 291 -1.08 -4.32 20.59
N MET A 292 -0.94 -3.35 19.67
CA MET A 292 -0.61 -3.63 18.27
C MET A 292 0.69 -4.45 18.13
N ILE A 293 1.69 -4.19 18.97
CA ILE A 293 2.98 -4.90 18.91
C ILE A 293 2.81 -6.39 19.26
N GLU A 294 2.10 -6.71 20.33
CA GLU A 294 1.87 -8.09 20.74
C GLU A 294 1.04 -8.85 19.70
N GLU A 295 -0.01 -8.22 19.18
CA GLU A 295 -0.81 -8.78 18.08
C GLU A 295 0.05 -9.09 16.85
N MET A 296 0.98 -8.21 16.48
CA MET A 296 1.91 -8.47 15.38
C MET A 296 2.90 -9.60 15.70
N ARG A 297 3.43 -9.68 16.93
CA ARG A 297 4.31 -10.77 17.36
C ARG A 297 3.63 -12.14 17.35
N ASN A 298 2.32 -12.18 17.55
CA ASN A 298 1.52 -13.40 17.46
C ASN A 298 1.26 -13.83 15.99
N MET A 299 1.59 -12.98 15.01
CA MET A 299 1.51 -13.34 13.59
C MET A 299 2.78 -14.04 13.12
N THR A 300 2.64 -14.87 12.09
CA THR A 300 3.77 -15.50 11.41
C THR A 300 4.48 -14.51 10.48
N ALA A 301 5.81 -14.58 10.43
CA ALA A 301 6.62 -13.95 9.38
C ALA A 301 6.86 -14.94 8.21
N VAL A 302 7.52 -14.48 7.16
CA VAL A 302 7.88 -15.33 6.02
C VAL A 302 9.31 -15.10 5.56
N LEU A 303 9.91 -16.14 5.00
CA LEU A 303 11.22 -16.12 4.38
C LEU A 303 11.08 -16.16 2.85
N VAL A 304 11.69 -15.18 2.17
CA VAL A 304 11.71 -15.05 0.71
C VAL A 304 13.08 -15.50 0.20
N PRO A 305 13.16 -16.27 -0.92
CA PRO A 305 14.43 -16.80 -1.44
C PRO A 305 15.25 -15.71 -2.14
N LYS A 306 15.79 -14.80 -1.34
CA LYS A 306 16.62 -13.68 -1.77
C LYS A 306 17.69 -13.43 -0.71
N GLY A 307 18.94 -13.66 -1.09
CA GLY A 307 20.08 -13.38 -0.22
C GLY A 307 20.59 -11.95 -0.30
N TYR A 308 21.40 -11.57 0.68
CA TYR A 308 21.99 -10.25 0.72
C TYR A 308 23.11 -10.10 -0.32
N THR A 309 22.97 -9.13 -1.23
CA THR A 309 23.95 -8.86 -2.30
C THR A 309 24.34 -7.39 -2.34
N LYS A 310 25.53 -7.06 -1.82
CA LYS A 310 26.12 -5.71 -1.90
C LYS A 310 27.18 -5.60 -3.00
N LYS A 311 28.12 -6.55 -3.04
CA LYS A 311 29.24 -6.65 -3.98
C LYS A 311 29.47 -8.11 -4.38
N LYS A 312 29.93 -8.35 -5.61
CA LYS A 312 30.29 -9.70 -6.09
C LYS A 312 31.33 -10.32 -5.15
N GLY A 313 31.05 -11.52 -4.65
CA GLY A 313 31.99 -12.31 -3.82
C GLY A 313 32.17 -11.88 -2.36
N VAL A 314 31.61 -10.75 -1.92
CA VAL A 314 31.73 -10.31 -0.51
C VAL A 314 30.86 -11.18 0.41
N ASN A 315 29.67 -11.56 -0.05
CA ASN A 315 28.81 -12.47 0.68
C ASN A 315 28.79 -13.85 0.01
N LYS A 316 29.71 -14.72 0.43
CA LYS A 316 29.79 -16.11 -0.05
C LYS A 316 28.58 -16.96 0.33
N ASP A 317 27.77 -16.52 1.29
CA ASP A 317 26.60 -17.26 1.76
C ASP A 317 25.28 -16.75 1.19
N ALA A 318 25.29 -15.76 0.29
CA ALA A 318 24.08 -15.15 -0.26
C ALA A 318 23.11 -16.18 -0.87
N TYR A 319 23.59 -17.26 -1.48
CA TYR A 319 22.74 -18.31 -2.05
C TYR A 319 22.07 -19.22 -1.01
N LEU A 320 22.45 -19.12 0.27
CA LEU A 320 21.82 -19.82 1.39
C LEU A 320 20.93 -18.91 2.24
N GLU A 321 21.06 -17.60 2.05
CA GLU A 321 20.32 -16.60 2.81
C GLU A 321 18.91 -16.41 2.24
N TRP A 322 17.97 -16.21 3.15
CA TRP A 322 16.58 -15.89 2.90
C TRP A 322 16.22 -14.58 3.59
N GLU A 323 15.54 -13.69 2.88
CA GLU A 323 15.12 -12.38 3.39
C GLU A 323 13.83 -12.51 4.21
N ILE A 324 13.77 -11.84 5.37
CA ILE A 324 12.60 -11.85 6.24
C ILE A 324 11.60 -10.78 5.76
N ASN A 325 10.33 -11.19 5.58
CA ASN A 325 9.22 -10.31 5.27
C ASN A 325 8.05 -10.51 6.26
N PHE A 326 7.23 -9.46 6.42
CA PHE A 326 6.14 -9.44 7.40
C PHE A 326 4.77 -9.12 6.77
N PRO A 327 4.30 -9.89 5.76
CA PRO A 327 3.13 -9.51 4.96
C PRO A 327 1.84 -9.38 5.80
N LYS A 328 1.66 -10.22 6.83
CA LYS A 328 0.50 -10.15 7.74
C LYS A 328 0.55 -8.90 8.63
N ALA A 329 1.73 -8.57 9.16
CA ALA A 329 1.91 -7.38 10.00
C ALA A 329 1.82 -6.08 9.18
N GLU A 330 2.38 -6.04 7.97
CA GLU A 330 2.20 -4.92 7.03
C GLU A 330 0.72 -4.62 6.80
N ARG A 331 -0.06 -5.65 6.46
CA ARG A 331 -1.52 -5.52 6.28
C ARG A 331 -2.21 -5.01 7.54
N TYR A 332 -1.80 -5.50 8.70
CA TYR A 332 -2.35 -5.10 9.99
C TYR A 332 -2.07 -3.62 10.33
N LEU A 333 -0.90 -3.11 9.95
CA LEU A 333 -0.52 -1.69 10.10
C LEU A 333 -1.29 -0.80 9.13
N GLU A 334 -1.35 -1.18 7.84
CA GLU A 334 -2.08 -0.41 6.83
C GLU A 334 -3.57 -0.27 7.20
N ALA A 335 -4.19 -1.34 7.71
CA ALA A 335 -5.58 -1.32 8.19
C ALA A 335 -5.84 -0.38 9.38
N ARG A 336 -4.79 0.03 10.11
CA ARG A 336 -4.88 0.94 11.25
C ARG A 336 -4.38 2.35 10.96
N MET A 337 -4.02 2.64 9.72
CA MET A 337 -3.79 4.01 9.30
C MET A 337 -5.11 4.78 9.31
N SER A 338 -5.08 6.01 9.82
CA SER A 338 -6.19 6.95 9.69
C SER A 338 -6.44 7.30 8.22
N HIS A 339 -7.64 7.79 7.91
CA HIS A 339 -7.97 8.24 6.55
C HIS A 339 -6.99 9.30 6.02
N ALA A 340 -6.52 10.21 6.88
CA ALA A 340 -5.54 11.22 6.51
C ALA A 340 -4.18 10.61 6.13
N GLN A 341 -3.68 9.65 6.90
CA GLN A 341 -2.44 8.92 6.60
C GLN A 341 -2.55 8.14 5.29
N MET A 342 -3.67 7.43 5.09
CA MET A 342 -3.91 6.67 3.86
C MET A 342 -4.01 7.57 2.63
N LYS A 343 -4.69 8.72 2.71
CA LYS A 343 -4.72 9.73 1.63
C LYS A 343 -3.31 10.19 1.25
N CYS A 344 -2.43 10.42 2.23
CA CYS A 344 -1.03 10.77 1.96
C CYS A 344 -0.27 9.63 1.27
N LEU A 345 -0.41 8.39 1.73
CA LEU A 345 0.20 7.22 1.08
C LEU A 345 -0.27 7.08 -0.37
N LEU A 346 -1.58 7.20 -0.64
CA LEU A 346 -2.13 7.09 -1.99
C LEU A 346 -1.58 8.18 -2.92
N ILE A 347 -1.50 9.43 -2.46
CA ILE A 347 -0.92 10.52 -3.28
C ILE A 347 0.58 10.25 -3.54
N LEU A 348 1.35 9.79 -2.54
CA LEU A 348 2.75 9.42 -2.74
C LEU A 348 2.91 8.30 -3.79
N LEU A 349 2.05 7.28 -3.75
CA LEU A 349 2.03 6.21 -4.73
C LEU A 349 1.69 6.73 -6.14
N THR A 350 0.73 7.65 -6.26
CA THR A 350 0.40 8.29 -7.54
C THR A 350 1.58 9.12 -8.08
N LEU A 351 2.25 9.90 -7.23
CA LEU A 351 3.44 10.67 -7.63
C LEU A 351 4.58 9.76 -8.09
N HIS A 352 4.82 8.67 -7.35
CA HIS A 352 5.80 7.66 -7.72
C HIS A 352 5.47 7.02 -9.07
N LYS A 353 4.23 6.57 -9.27
CA LYS A 353 3.79 5.94 -10.51
C LYS A 353 3.86 6.90 -11.71
N THR A 354 3.61 8.18 -11.49
CA THR A 354 3.63 9.21 -12.54
C THR A 354 5.05 9.64 -12.94
N TYR A 355 5.96 9.83 -11.97
CA TYR A 355 7.24 10.50 -12.25
C TYR A 355 8.48 9.62 -12.02
N ILE A 356 8.39 8.57 -11.21
CA ILE A 356 9.56 7.79 -10.80
C ILE A 356 9.56 6.42 -11.48
N ASP A 357 8.48 5.66 -11.37
CA ASP A 357 8.33 4.31 -11.94
C ASP A 357 8.66 4.24 -13.45
N PRO A 358 8.21 5.18 -14.31
CA PRO A 358 8.49 5.11 -15.75
C PRO A 358 9.98 5.15 -16.10
N VAL A 359 10.79 5.82 -15.26
CA VAL A 359 12.23 6.01 -15.50
C VAL A 359 13.06 4.98 -14.76
N THR A 360 12.77 4.72 -13.49
CA THR A 360 13.59 3.82 -12.67
C THR A 360 13.17 2.37 -12.76
N LYS A 361 11.92 2.08 -13.13
CA LYS A 361 11.32 0.74 -13.14
C LYS A 361 11.62 0.03 -11.80
N GLN A 362 12.01 -1.25 -11.84
CA GLN A 362 12.31 -2.06 -10.66
C GLN A 362 13.67 -1.74 -9.98
N ASN A 363 14.45 -0.82 -10.54
CA ASN A 363 15.82 -0.55 -10.08
C ASN A 363 15.93 0.62 -9.10
N GLY A 364 14.84 1.37 -8.85
CA GLY A 364 14.85 2.57 -8.01
C GLY A 364 13.99 2.48 -6.75
N LEU A 365 13.37 3.59 -6.40
CA LEU A 365 12.37 3.66 -5.34
C LEU A 365 11.14 2.83 -5.74
N LEU A 366 10.61 2.03 -4.82
CA LEU A 366 9.49 1.11 -5.06
C LEU A 366 8.34 1.39 -4.08
N PRO A 367 7.11 0.95 -4.39
CA PRO A 367 5.96 1.10 -3.49
C PRO A 367 6.17 0.51 -2.08
N GLU A 368 6.96 -0.56 -1.93
CA GLU A 368 7.28 -1.16 -0.62
C GLU A 368 8.14 -0.23 0.27
N HIS A 369 9.00 0.58 -0.33
CA HIS A 369 9.76 1.60 0.38
C HIS A 369 8.85 2.73 0.86
N LEU A 370 7.87 3.14 0.05
CA LEU A 370 6.90 4.18 0.42
C LEU A 370 6.01 3.73 1.58
N ARG A 371 5.58 2.47 1.59
CA ARG A 371 4.85 1.87 2.73
C ARG A 371 5.68 1.89 4.01
N THR A 372 6.91 1.39 3.94
CA THR A 372 7.84 1.37 5.08
C THR A 372 8.08 2.78 5.62
N PHE A 373 8.32 3.74 4.72
CA PHE A 373 8.47 5.14 5.07
C PHE A 373 7.21 5.71 5.76
N MET A 374 6.02 5.37 5.26
CA MET A 374 4.76 5.79 5.88
C MET A 374 4.56 5.19 7.27
N TYR A 375 5.02 3.96 7.56
CA TYR A 375 5.01 3.41 8.91
C TYR A 375 5.85 4.27 9.87
N TRP A 376 7.07 4.64 9.46
CA TRP A 376 7.91 5.55 10.24
C TRP A 376 7.25 6.92 10.46
N GLN A 377 6.58 7.47 9.45
CA GLN A 377 5.87 8.74 9.58
C GLN A 377 4.66 8.66 10.53
N CYS A 378 3.94 7.53 10.53
CA CYS A 378 2.83 7.29 11.45
C CYS A 378 3.32 7.14 12.89
N GLU A 379 4.44 6.44 13.11
CA GLU A 379 5.06 6.27 14.42
C GLU A 379 5.62 7.58 14.98
N LYS A 380 6.31 8.36 14.15
CA LYS A 380 6.91 9.64 14.55
C LYS A 380 5.88 10.63 15.11
N ASP A 381 4.70 10.71 14.51
CA ASP A 381 3.66 11.66 14.91
C ASP A 381 2.25 11.20 14.54
N PHE A 382 1.71 10.26 15.30
CA PHE A 382 0.44 9.58 15.00
C PHE A 382 -0.79 10.50 14.96
N ARG A 383 -0.82 11.56 15.78
CA ARG A 383 -2.00 12.44 15.89
C ARG A 383 -1.97 13.68 15.01
N ASN A 384 -0.79 14.12 14.58
CA ASN A 384 -0.66 15.34 13.78
C ASN A 384 -0.87 15.05 12.29
N TRP A 385 -2.08 14.64 11.97
CA TRP A 385 -2.57 14.45 10.60
C TRP A 385 -3.86 15.26 10.42
N PRO A 386 -3.80 16.60 10.52
CA PRO A 386 -4.98 17.44 10.45
C PRO A 386 -5.61 17.37 9.07
N GLU A 387 -6.81 16.79 8.96
CA GLU A 387 -7.59 16.71 7.71
C GLU A 387 -7.72 18.08 7.01
N HIS A 388 -7.94 19.15 7.78
CA HIS A 388 -8.10 20.52 7.28
C HIS A 388 -6.80 21.17 6.74
N ARG A 389 -5.63 20.60 7.02
CA ARG A 389 -4.30 21.08 6.57
C ARG A 389 -3.45 19.93 6.02
N LEU A 390 -4.11 18.92 5.44
CA LEU A 390 -3.44 17.70 5.01
C LEU A 390 -2.39 17.96 3.92
N GLY A 391 -2.62 18.94 3.04
CA GLY A 391 -1.64 19.36 2.03
C GLY A 391 -0.30 19.80 2.63
N THR A 392 -0.32 20.61 3.70
CA THR A 392 0.90 21.03 4.41
C THR A 392 1.60 19.84 5.06
N LYS A 393 0.85 18.90 5.66
CA LYS A 393 1.42 17.67 6.23
C LYS A 393 2.03 16.80 5.14
N LEU A 394 1.37 16.64 4.00
CA LEU A 394 1.87 15.90 2.84
C LEU A 394 3.20 16.48 2.32
N LEU A 395 3.33 17.81 2.20
CA LEU A 395 4.60 18.42 1.78
C LEU A 395 5.73 18.16 2.78
N ARG A 396 5.44 18.13 4.09
CA ARG A 396 6.44 17.73 5.10
C ARG A 396 6.84 16.26 4.94
N VAL A 397 5.86 15.38 4.71
CA VAL A 397 6.11 13.96 4.45
C VAL A 397 6.98 13.76 3.20
N ILE A 398 6.71 14.50 2.11
CA ILE A 398 7.55 14.47 0.90
C ILE A 398 8.96 14.98 1.19
N LYS A 399 9.10 16.05 1.99
CA LYS A 399 10.40 16.58 2.40
C LYS A 399 11.21 15.58 3.24
N ASP A 400 10.58 14.91 4.20
CA ASP A 400 11.23 13.87 5.00
C ASP A 400 11.69 12.68 4.11
N LEU A 401 10.86 12.27 3.13
CA LEU A 401 11.26 11.23 2.17
C LEU A 401 12.42 11.68 1.29
N GLN A 402 12.39 12.92 0.81
CA GLN A 402 13.46 13.52 0.01
C GLN A 402 14.79 13.55 0.79
N GLN A 403 14.78 13.80 2.10
CA GLN A 403 15.96 13.72 2.96
C GLN A 403 16.47 12.28 3.10
N ASN A 404 15.59 11.31 3.35
CA ASN A 404 15.98 9.89 3.43
C ASN A 404 16.62 9.40 2.12
N LEU A 405 16.10 9.84 0.98
CA LEU A 405 16.67 9.56 -0.34
C LEU A 405 18.04 10.22 -0.52
N PHE A 406 18.22 11.46 -0.06
CA PHE A 406 19.49 12.18 -0.10
C PHE A 406 20.57 11.47 0.74
N PHE A 407 20.22 11.03 1.96
CA PHE A 407 21.14 10.28 2.81
C PHE A 407 21.36 8.84 2.33
N GLY A 408 20.45 8.30 1.50
CA GLY A 408 20.50 6.90 1.05
C GLY A 408 20.19 5.92 2.18
N VAL A 409 19.37 6.33 3.16
CA VAL A 409 19.02 5.52 4.33
C VAL A 409 17.50 5.47 4.49
N LEU A 410 16.96 4.26 4.44
CA LEU A 410 15.60 3.95 4.86
C LEU A 410 15.64 2.63 5.65
N PRO A 411 15.65 2.67 6.99
CA PRO A 411 15.63 1.47 7.79
C PRO A 411 14.31 0.71 7.61
N ASN A 412 14.38 -0.63 7.57
CA ASN A 412 13.19 -1.47 7.64
C ASN A 412 12.45 -1.19 8.96
N TYR A 413 11.13 -1.13 8.90
CA TYR A 413 10.31 -0.77 10.04
C TYR A 413 10.39 -1.78 11.19
N PHE A 414 10.49 -3.07 10.89
CA PHE A 414 10.55 -4.16 11.87
C PHE A 414 12.00 -4.54 12.24
N ILE A 415 12.97 -4.29 11.35
CA ILE A 415 14.38 -4.65 11.52
C ILE A 415 15.23 -3.41 11.21
N LYS A 416 15.39 -2.51 12.18
CA LYS A 416 15.95 -1.15 11.97
C LYS A 416 17.36 -1.16 11.37
N GLU A 417 18.16 -2.19 11.64
CA GLU A 417 19.51 -2.37 11.13
C GLU A 417 19.54 -2.65 9.62
N GLN A 418 18.43 -3.10 9.03
CA GLN A 418 18.32 -3.38 7.60
C GLN A 418 17.98 -2.10 6.82
N ASN A 419 18.95 -1.51 6.13
CA ASN A 419 18.69 -0.37 5.23
C ASN A 419 18.14 -0.84 3.88
N LEU A 420 16.88 -0.51 3.58
CA LEU A 420 16.20 -0.86 2.33
C LEU A 420 16.78 -0.17 1.09
N PHE A 421 17.48 0.96 1.26
CA PHE A 421 18.14 1.67 0.16
C PHE A 421 19.54 1.16 -0.16
N GLU A 422 20.08 0.24 0.65
CA GLU A 422 21.48 -0.21 0.51
C GLU A 422 21.75 -0.86 -0.85
N ASN A 423 20.80 -1.66 -1.36
CA ASN A 423 20.92 -2.36 -2.64
C ASN A 423 20.21 -1.62 -3.79
N ILE A 424 20.12 -0.30 -3.72
CA ILE A 424 19.55 0.55 -4.79
C ILE A 424 20.66 1.42 -5.34
N PRO A 425 20.90 1.41 -6.67
CA PRO A 425 21.90 2.28 -7.26
C PRO A 425 21.64 3.76 -6.97
N LYS A 426 22.66 4.48 -6.49
CA LYS A 426 22.55 5.89 -6.09
C LYS A 426 21.98 6.78 -7.19
N LYS A 427 22.27 6.49 -8.47
CA LYS A 427 21.69 7.21 -9.61
C LYS A 427 20.15 7.22 -9.60
N TYR A 428 19.52 6.12 -9.20
CA TYR A 428 18.06 6.02 -9.15
C TYR A 428 17.49 6.68 -7.88
N LEU A 429 18.20 6.61 -6.75
CA LEU A 429 17.84 7.36 -5.54
C LEU A 429 17.92 8.86 -5.76
N ASN A 430 19.01 9.35 -6.37
CA ASN A 430 19.21 10.75 -6.72
C ASN A 430 18.16 11.24 -7.72
N TYR A 431 17.75 10.40 -8.67
CA TYR A 431 16.65 10.73 -9.58
C TYR A 431 15.34 10.94 -8.82
N ALA A 432 14.94 9.99 -7.96
CA ALA A 432 13.74 10.13 -7.13
C ALA A 432 13.83 11.34 -6.19
N GLN A 433 15.00 11.59 -5.60
CA GLN A 433 15.28 12.74 -4.73
C GLN A 433 15.10 14.07 -5.46
N LYS A 434 15.61 14.17 -6.70
CA LYS A 434 15.42 15.33 -7.56
C LYS A 434 13.95 15.53 -7.90
N VAL A 435 13.23 14.48 -8.28
CA VAL A 435 11.78 14.56 -8.58
C VAL A 435 11.00 15.10 -7.39
N PHE A 436 11.25 14.61 -6.17
CA PHE A 436 10.58 15.13 -4.98
C PHE A 436 11.00 16.56 -4.63
N LEU A 437 12.25 16.95 -4.90
CA LEU A 437 12.69 18.34 -4.75
C LEU A 437 11.94 19.27 -5.72
N ASP A 438 11.79 18.86 -6.99
CA ASP A 438 11.05 19.61 -8.00
C ASP A 438 9.56 19.74 -7.62
N ILE A 439 8.96 18.66 -7.10
CA ILE A 439 7.59 18.68 -6.55
C ILE A 439 7.48 19.66 -5.37
N LEU A 440 8.45 19.69 -4.46
CA LEU A 440 8.43 20.63 -3.33
C LEU A 440 8.57 22.08 -3.78
N GLY A 441 9.26 22.33 -4.90
CA GLY A 441 9.41 23.65 -5.50
C GLY A 441 8.12 24.17 -6.15
N ASN A 442 7.34 23.28 -6.78
CA ASN A 442 6.09 23.65 -7.45
C ASN A 442 5.01 22.56 -7.28
N PRO A 443 4.40 22.37 -6.10
CA PRO A 443 3.63 21.16 -5.81
C PRO A 443 2.31 21.05 -6.58
N VAL A 444 1.64 22.17 -6.84
CA VAL A 444 0.27 22.16 -7.39
C VAL A 444 0.21 21.59 -8.81
N PRO A 445 1.03 22.03 -9.79
CA PRO A 445 1.01 21.45 -11.13
C PRO A 445 1.38 19.95 -11.14
N TYR A 446 2.33 19.54 -10.30
CA TYR A 446 2.70 18.13 -10.17
C TYR A 446 1.55 17.29 -9.63
N PHE A 447 0.82 17.79 -8.62
CA PHE A 447 -0.34 17.09 -8.07
C PHE A 447 -1.48 17.02 -9.08
N ILE A 448 -1.81 18.11 -9.76
CA ILE A 448 -2.87 18.13 -10.78
C ILE A 448 -2.52 17.13 -11.90
N LYS A 449 -1.28 17.16 -12.41
CA LYS A 449 -0.85 16.24 -13.46
C LYS A 449 -0.89 14.78 -12.99
N ALA A 450 -0.38 14.47 -11.80
CA ALA A 450 -0.44 13.12 -11.25
C ALA A 450 -1.87 12.61 -11.06
N LEU A 451 -2.76 13.44 -10.50
CA LEU A 451 -4.17 13.09 -10.28
C LEU A 451 -4.95 12.98 -11.60
N SER A 452 -4.53 13.69 -12.66
CA SER A 452 -5.17 13.58 -13.98
C SER A 452 -5.00 12.20 -14.64
N TYR A 453 -4.03 11.40 -14.17
CA TYR A 453 -3.82 10.03 -14.65
C TYR A 453 -4.73 9.02 -13.96
N LEU A 454 -5.42 9.42 -12.89
CA LEU A 454 -6.39 8.58 -12.20
C LEU A 454 -7.76 8.71 -12.87
N ARG A 455 -8.35 7.56 -13.22
CA ARG A 455 -9.70 7.44 -13.77
C ARG A 455 -10.52 6.53 -12.88
N TYR A 456 -11.82 6.76 -12.80
CA TYR A 456 -12.70 5.82 -12.12
C TYR A 456 -12.98 4.61 -13.00
N ALA A 457 -12.92 3.42 -12.41
CA ALA A 457 -13.21 2.17 -13.10
C ALA A 457 -14.68 2.08 -13.55
N SER A 458 -15.57 2.77 -12.83
CA SER A 458 -17.00 2.79 -13.13
C SER A 458 -17.57 4.20 -13.03
N GLY A 459 -18.46 4.56 -13.96
CA GLY A 459 -19.30 5.76 -13.85
C GLY A 459 -20.29 5.74 -12.68
N LYS A 460 -20.40 4.62 -11.96
CA LYS A 460 -21.25 4.49 -10.77
C LYS A 460 -20.57 4.97 -9.48
N PHE A 461 -19.29 5.35 -9.51
CA PHE A 461 -18.56 5.87 -8.35
C PHE A 461 -18.83 7.37 -8.10
N TYR A 462 -17.91 8.06 -7.40
CA TYR A 462 -17.95 9.50 -7.15
C TYR A 462 -17.79 10.33 -8.44
N PRO A 463 -18.26 11.60 -8.46
CA PRO A 463 -17.97 12.51 -9.57
C PRO A 463 -16.46 12.83 -9.58
N PRO A 464 -15.81 12.94 -10.76
CA PRO A 464 -14.41 13.35 -10.84
C PRO A 464 -14.28 14.86 -10.60
N VAL A 465 -13.16 15.30 -10.03
CA VAL A 465 -12.84 16.74 -9.94
C VAL A 465 -12.50 17.26 -11.34
N ASN A 466 -12.99 18.44 -11.71
CA ASN A 466 -12.58 19.12 -12.93
C ASN A 466 -11.18 19.72 -12.79
N LEU A 467 -10.16 18.88 -12.87
CA LEU A 467 -8.75 19.27 -12.73
C LEU A 467 -8.29 20.22 -13.85
N LYS A 468 -8.93 20.18 -15.03
CA LYS A 468 -8.65 21.08 -16.16
C LYS A 468 -9.05 22.50 -15.84
N GLU A 469 -10.31 22.69 -15.43
CA GLU A 469 -10.82 23.99 -15.03
C GLU A 469 -10.01 24.56 -13.86
N LEU A 470 -9.67 23.71 -12.88
CA LEU A 470 -8.81 24.11 -11.77
C LEU A 470 -7.43 24.59 -12.24
N TYR A 471 -6.78 23.86 -13.15
CA TYR A 471 -5.46 24.25 -13.68
C TYR A 471 -5.51 25.55 -14.48
N GLU A 472 -6.50 25.74 -15.35
CA GLU A 472 -6.63 26.96 -16.14
C GLU A 472 -6.88 28.19 -15.26
N VAL A 473 -7.71 28.06 -14.22
CA VAL A 473 -7.95 29.14 -13.25
C VAL A 473 -6.66 29.52 -12.52
N LEU A 474 -5.86 28.52 -12.12
CA LEU A 474 -4.60 28.73 -11.42
C LEU A 474 -3.51 29.35 -12.31
N ARG A 475 -3.47 28.97 -13.60
CA ARG A 475 -2.49 29.48 -14.58
C ARG A 475 -2.82 30.88 -15.08
N THR A 476 -4.10 31.25 -15.13
CA THR A 476 -4.52 32.56 -15.66
C THR A 476 -3.87 33.67 -14.82
N LYS A 477 -3.04 34.53 -15.43
CA LYS A 477 -2.44 35.68 -14.74
C LYS A 477 -3.55 36.59 -14.21
N SER A 478 -3.32 37.21 -13.06
CA SER A 478 -4.27 38.11 -12.39
C SER A 478 -4.90 39.07 -13.41
N SER A 479 -6.23 39.13 -13.43
CA SER A 479 -6.95 39.86 -14.47
C SER A 479 -6.50 41.33 -14.53
N PRO A 480 -6.33 41.94 -15.71
CA PRO A 480 -6.04 43.38 -15.87
C PRO A 480 -7.05 44.30 -15.17
N ALA A 481 -8.20 43.76 -14.75
CA ALA A 481 -9.20 44.43 -13.92
C ALA A 481 -8.65 44.97 -12.58
N LEU A 482 -7.53 44.46 -12.07
CA LEU A 482 -6.85 44.99 -10.88
C LEU A 482 -5.99 46.24 -11.15
N LEU A 483 -5.56 46.47 -12.39
CA LEU A 483 -4.77 47.64 -12.78
C LEU A 483 -5.64 48.84 -13.15
N ASN A 484 -6.94 48.63 -13.40
CA ASN A 484 -7.87 49.70 -13.71
C ASN A 484 -9.22 49.48 -13.01
N PRO A 485 -9.50 50.18 -11.90
CA PRO A 485 -10.77 50.08 -11.16
C PRO A 485 -12.01 50.35 -12.01
N GLN A 486 -11.88 51.09 -13.13
CA GLN A 486 -12.97 51.34 -14.06
C GLN A 486 -13.31 50.14 -14.95
N LEU A 487 -12.36 49.23 -15.22
CA LEU A 487 -12.62 47.98 -15.94
C LEU A 487 -13.27 46.91 -15.04
N ALA A 488 -12.97 46.90 -13.74
CA ALA A 488 -13.68 46.07 -12.76
C ALA A 488 -15.17 46.47 -12.67
N TYR A 489 -15.47 47.76 -12.67
CA TYR A 489 -16.84 48.27 -12.76
C TYR A 489 -17.51 47.97 -14.10
N SER A 490 -16.75 47.83 -15.19
CA SER A 490 -17.28 47.57 -16.54
C SER A 490 -17.78 46.13 -16.71
N ILE A 491 -17.10 45.15 -16.11
CA ILE A 491 -17.58 43.75 -16.08
C ILE A 491 -18.81 43.61 -15.18
N VAL A 492 -18.89 44.40 -14.10
CA VAL A 492 -20.04 44.42 -13.16
C VAL A 492 -21.25 45.18 -13.72
N THR A 493 -21.07 46.19 -14.58
CA THR A 493 -22.18 47.01 -15.10
C THR A 493 -22.89 46.46 -16.33
N GLN A 494 -22.39 45.39 -16.96
CA GLN A 494 -23.11 44.73 -18.06
C GLN A 494 -24.21 43.74 -17.61
N ARG A 495 -24.49 43.64 -16.29
CA ARG A 495 -25.72 43.02 -15.77
C ARG A 495 -26.67 44.03 -15.14
N LYS A 496 -26.79 45.25 -15.68
CA LYS A 496 -27.95 46.09 -15.37
C LYS A 496 -29.22 45.35 -15.82
N ARG A 497 -29.98 44.82 -14.86
CA ARG A 497 -31.33 44.28 -15.09
C ARG A 497 -32.12 45.34 -15.85
N ARG A 498 -32.67 44.99 -17.02
CA ARG A 498 -33.58 45.87 -17.75
C ARG A 498 -34.77 46.14 -16.85
N ILE A 499 -35.03 47.41 -16.53
CA ILE A 499 -36.23 47.82 -15.81
C ILE A 499 -37.36 47.81 -16.85
N TYR A 500 -38.33 46.90 -16.67
CA TYR A 500 -39.48 46.79 -17.56
C TYR A 500 -40.58 47.74 -17.07
N LYS A 501 -41.11 48.57 -17.98
CA LYS A 501 -42.20 49.50 -17.64
C LYS A 501 -43.53 48.81 -17.32
N ASN A 502 -43.73 47.55 -17.74
CA ASN A 502 -44.94 46.76 -17.48
C ASN A 502 -44.63 45.26 -17.25
N PRO A 503 -45.39 44.57 -16.37
CA PRO A 503 -45.16 43.17 -16.00
C PRO A 503 -45.34 42.16 -17.16
N GLU A 504 -46.23 42.41 -18.11
CA GLU A 504 -46.37 41.56 -19.31
C GLU A 504 -45.13 41.58 -20.21
N SER A 505 -44.47 42.72 -20.34
CA SER A 505 -43.23 42.87 -21.11
C SER A 505 -42.06 42.12 -20.46
N GLN A 506 -42.04 42.05 -19.13
CA GLN A 506 -41.08 41.26 -18.37
C GLN A 506 -41.31 39.75 -18.58
N ILE A 507 -42.56 39.29 -18.52
CA ILE A 507 -42.92 37.87 -18.74
C ILE A 507 -42.61 37.44 -20.17
N LYS A 508 -42.89 38.28 -21.18
CA LYS A 508 -42.56 38.00 -22.59
C LYS A 508 -41.05 37.90 -22.81
N HIS A 509 -40.26 38.74 -22.14
CA HIS A 509 -38.80 38.66 -22.17
C HIS A 509 -38.24 37.44 -21.44
N LEU A 510 -38.80 37.05 -20.29
CA LEU A 510 -38.43 35.84 -19.56
C LEU A 510 -38.74 34.57 -20.36
N LYS A 511 -39.89 34.52 -21.05
CA LYS A 511 -40.22 33.42 -21.98
C LYS A 511 -39.24 33.36 -23.16
N TYR A 512 -38.87 34.51 -23.72
CA TYR A 512 -37.86 34.59 -24.78
C TYR A 512 -36.48 34.13 -24.30
N LEU A 513 -36.04 34.53 -23.10
CA LEU A 513 -34.78 34.09 -22.51
C LEU A 513 -34.77 32.58 -22.24
N LYS A 514 -35.83 32.03 -21.66
CA LYS A 514 -35.98 30.57 -21.50
C LYS A 514 -35.89 29.82 -22.82
N LYS A 515 -36.57 30.33 -23.87
CA LYS A 515 -36.53 29.72 -25.21
C LYS A 515 -35.13 29.82 -25.84
N LYS A 516 -34.45 30.96 -25.65
CA LYS A 516 -33.07 31.16 -26.12
C LYS A 516 -32.06 30.28 -25.38
N GLU A 517 -32.24 30.10 -24.07
CA GLU A 517 -31.41 29.22 -23.22
C GLU A 517 -31.64 27.75 -23.56
N GLN A 518 -32.88 27.35 -23.86
CA GLN A 518 -33.21 26.01 -24.32
C GLN A 518 -32.57 25.71 -25.69
N ILE A 519 -32.63 26.64 -26.63
CA ILE A 519 -31.96 26.51 -27.94
C ILE A 519 -30.43 26.49 -27.80
N LEU A 520 -29.87 27.28 -26.87
CA LEU A 520 -28.43 27.26 -26.57
C LEU A 520 -28.01 25.95 -25.91
N ARG A 521 -28.82 25.40 -25.00
CA ARG A 521 -28.60 24.07 -24.41
C ARG A 521 -28.74 22.97 -25.45
N GLU A 522 -29.72 23.04 -26.36
CA GLU A 522 -29.87 22.08 -27.44
C GLU A 522 -28.69 22.15 -28.43
N ARG A 523 -28.19 23.35 -28.76
CA ARG A 523 -26.96 23.53 -29.56
C ARG A 523 -25.70 23.10 -28.84
N HIS A 524 -25.60 23.35 -27.53
CA HIS A 524 -24.51 22.81 -26.71
C HIS A 524 -24.60 21.31 -26.70
N LEU A 525 -25.76 20.71 -26.42
CA LEU A 525 -25.97 19.27 -26.40
C LEU A 525 -25.76 18.61 -27.78
N GLN A 526 -26.02 19.33 -28.88
CA GLN A 526 -25.71 18.87 -30.24
C GLN A 526 -24.21 18.96 -30.55
N LYS A 527 -23.51 20.02 -30.13
CA LYS A 527 -22.04 20.12 -30.19
C LYS A 527 -21.35 19.12 -29.25
N SER A 528 -21.94 18.87 -28.10
CA SER A 528 -21.56 17.86 -27.12
C SER A 528 -21.63 16.46 -27.73
N LYS A 529 -22.78 16.11 -28.32
CA LYS A 529 -22.98 14.81 -28.96
C LYS A 529 -22.15 14.58 -30.22
N GLN A 530 -21.66 15.63 -30.88
CA GLN A 530 -20.80 15.48 -32.05
C GLN A 530 -19.29 15.41 -31.73
N ASN A 531 -18.84 15.89 -30.55
CA ASN A 531 -17.39 15.99 -30.25
C ASN A 531 -16.93 15.47 -28.86
N GLU A 532 -17.78 14.94 -27.96
CA GLU A 532 -17.39 14.92 -26.53
C GLU A 532 -16.60 13.75 -25.94
N ASN A 533 -16.46 12.58 -26.54
CA ASN A 533 -15.91 11.47 -25.75
C ASN A 533 -14.47 11.05 -26.06
N GLU A 534 -13.86 11.53 -27.14
CA GLU A 534 -12.49 11.14 -27.50
C GLU A 534 -11.55 12.35 -27.65
N ASP A 535 -11.93 13.41 -28.37
CA ASP A 535 -10.96 14.50 -28.67
C ASP A 535 -10.63 15.46 -27.51
N ASN A 536 -11.58 15.73 -26.60
CA ASN A 536 -11.37 16.68 -25.48
C ASN A 536 -10.50 16.10 -24.34
N ASP A 537 -10.55 14.78 -24.13
CA ASP A 537 -9.73 14.08 -23.14
C ASP A 537 -8.31 13.83 -23.67
N TYR A 538 -8.10 13.84 -24.99
CA TYR A 538 -6.79 13.79 -25.65
C TYR A 538 -6.07 15.16 -25.63
N GLN A 539 -6.76 16.29 -25.81
CA GLN A 539 -6.15 17.62 -25.71
C GLN A 539 -5.73 18.00 -24.27
N MET A 540 -6.42 17.50 -23.25
CA MET A 540 -6.10 17.76 -21.83
C MET A 540 -4.74 17.20 -21.39
N LYS A 541 -4.23 16.22 -22.15
CA LYS A 541 -3.10 15.37 -21.77
C LYS A 541 -1.72 15.88 -22.25
N ASN A 542 -1.71 16.98 -23.00
CA ASN A 542 -0.48 17.62 -23.48
C ASN A 542 -0.23 19.02 -22.84
N ASP A 543 -1.18 19.59 -22.10
CA ASP A 543 -1.15 21.02 -21.70
C ASP A 543 -0.71 21.33 -20.25
N ILE A 544 -0.65 20.35 -19.33
CA ILE A 544 -0.19 20.62 -17.94
C ILE A 544 1.35 20.67 -17.92
N ASN A 545 1.87 21.89 -18.05
CA ASN A 545 3.28 22.17 -17.88
C ASN A 545 3.63 22.29 -16.40
N VAL A 546 4.34 21.29 -15.87
CA VAL A 546 4.77 21.27 -14.47
C VAL A 546 5.77 22.38 -14.11
N ASN A 547 6.38 23.00 -15.12
CA ASN A 547 7.33 24.09 -14.95
C ASN A 547 6.66 25.47 -14.94
N ASP A 548 5.36 25.56 -15.22
CA ASP A 548 4.64 26.83 -15.11
C ASP A 548 4.51 27.20 -13.61
N PRO A 549 5.09 28.32 -13.16
CA PRO A 549 4.93 28.75 -11.78
C PRO A 549 3.49 29.20 -11.56
N ILE A 550 2.83 28.63 -10.54
CA ILE A 550 1.54 29.12 -10.06
C ILE A 550 1.82 30.19 -9.00
N ASP A 551 1.16 31.33 -9.11
CA ASP A 551 1.28 32.41 -8.14
C ASP A 551 0.94 31.91 -6.73
N ASN A 552 1.81 32.19 -5.75
CA ASN A 552 1.58 31.81 -4.35
C ASN A 552 0.39 32.56 -3.73
N GLU A 553 0.04 33.73 -4.26
CA GLU A 553 -1.06 34.55 -3.81
C GLU A 553 -2.21 34.47 -4.81
N LEU A 554 -3.37 34.00 -4.33
CA LEU A 554 -4.59 33.96 -5.12
C LEU A 554 -5.28 35.32 -5.03
N ASP A 555 -5.54 35.95 -6.18
CA ASP A 555 -6.38 37.13 -6.21
C ASP A 555 -7.83 36.79 -5.78
N THR A 556 -8.63 37.82 -5.47
CA THR A 556 -10.01 37.64 -4.99
C THR A 556 -10.88 36.88 -5.99
N ILE A 557 -10.69 37.10 -7.30
CA ILE A 557 -11.51 36.49 -8.36
C ILE A 557 -11.16 34.99 -8.51
N LYS A 558 -9.87 34.66 -8.52
CA LYS A 558 -9.34 33.30 -8.51
C LYS A 558 -9.83 32.56 -7.27
N THR A 559 -9.74 33.21 -6.10
CA THR A 559 -10.22 32.65 -4.84
C THR A 559 -11.71 32.29 -4.91
N ILE A 560 -12.55 33.22 -5.38
CA ILE A 560 -13.99 32.97 -5.59
C ILE A 560 -14.21 31.78 -6.53
N THR A 561 -13.52 31.76 -7.67
CA THR A 561 -13.68 30.71 -8.69
C THR A 561 -13.26 29.33 -8.16
N ILE A 562 -12.14 29.26 -7.44
CA ILE A 562 -11.65 28.03 -6.83
C ILE A 562 -12.62 27.53 -5.75
N LEU A 563 -13.14 28.43 -4.91
CA LEU A 563 -14.14 28.08 -3.89
C LEU A 563 -15.38 27.47 -4.56
N GLU A 564 -15.89 28.08 -5.63
CA GLU A 564 -17.05 27.54 -6.35
C GLU A 564 -16.82 26.14 -6.90
N ILE A 565 -15.64 25.86 -7.50
CA ILE A 565 -15.30 24.54 -8.03
C ILE A 565 -15.40 23.49 -6.91
N PHE A 566 -14.80 23.73 -5.75
CA PHE A 566 -14.81 22.78 -4.64
C PHE A 566 -16.18 22.69 -3.94
N ILE A 567 -16.93 23.79 -3.80
CA ILE A 567 -18.29 23.76 -3.24
C ILE A 567 -19.20 22.89 -4.11
N LYS A 568 -19.23 23.13 -5.44
CA LYS A 568 -20.03 22.34 -6.39
C LYS A 568 -19.64 20.86 -6.28
N HIS A 569 -18.35 20.58 -6.32
CA HIS A 569 -17.84 19.22 -6.26
C HIS A 569 -18.19 18.48 -4.95
N PHE A 570 -18.03 19.13 -3.79
CA PHE A 570 -18.40 18.54 -2.50
C PHE A 570 -19.91 18.31 -2.36
N ILE A 571 -20.75 19.19 -2.92
CA ILE A 571 -22.20 18.96 -2.99
C ILE A 571 -22.52 17.71 -3.83
N GLU A 572 -21.85 17.53 -4.96
CA GLU A 572 -22.05 16.36 -5.83
C GLU A 572 -21.56 15.05 -5.16
N ILE A 573 -20.39 15.07 -4.51
CA ILE A 573 -19.92 13.95 -3.70
C ILE A 573 -20.95 13.64 -2.61
N GLY A 574 -21.43 14.64 -1.86
CA GLY A 574 -22.41 14.44 -0.79
C GLY A 574 -23.72 13.82 -1.30
N LYS A 575 -24.22 14.27 -2.45
CA LYS A 575 -25.38 13.67 -3.13
C LYS A 575 -25.12 12.22 -3.52
N LYS A 576 -23.94 11.91 -4.05
CA LYS A 576 -23.56 10.55 -4.44
C LYS A 576 -23.41 9.63 -3.22
N SER A 577 -22.75 10.07 -2.14
CA SER A 577 -22.66 9.34 -0.87
C SER A 577 -24.06 9.02 -0.31
N SER A 578 -25.01 9.97 -0.41
CA SER A 578 -26.41 9.71 -0.01
C SER A 578 -27.08 8.61 -0.84
N ASN A 579 -26.73 8.50 -2.13
CA ASN A 579 -27.22 7.44 -3.01
C ASN A 579 -26.54 6.09 -2.73
N LEU A 580 -25.29 6.11 -2.29
CA LEU A 580 -24.54 4.93 -1.82
C LEU A 580 -24.85 4.54 -0.36
N ALA A 581 -25.83 5.21 0.26
CA ALA A 581 -26.21 5.03 1.67
C ALA A 581 -25.09 5.27 2.70
N THR A 582 -24.02 5.96 2.33
CA THR A 582 -22.95 6.40 3.24
C THR A 582 -23.27 7.77 3.84
N TYR A 583 -24.26 7.81 4.75
CA TYR A 583 -24.83 9.07 5.24
C TYR A 583 -23.84 9.94 6.04
N ASP A 584 -22.94 9.33 6.82
CA ASP A 584 -21.93 10.09 7.57
C ASP A 584 -20.94 10.80 6.65
N GLN A 585 -20.51 10.11 5.59
CA GLN A 585 -19.65 10.67 4.55
C GLN A 585 -20.38 11.78 3.77
N ALA A 586 -21.65 11.56 3.44
CA ALA A 586 -22.47 12.58 2.78
C ALA A 586 -22.55 13.87 3.64
N MET A 587 -22.85 13.71 4.93
CA MET A 587 -22.92 14.83 5.88
C MET A 587 -21.57 15.52 6.06
N PHE A 588 -20.46 14.76 6.06
CA PHE A 588 -19.12 15.32 6.11
C PHE A 588 -18.86 16.26 4.93
N TYR A 589 -19.12 15.83 3.69
CA TYR A 589 -18.89 16.66 2.51
C TYR A 589 -19.83 17.86 2.42
N PHE A 590 -21.09 17.74 2.86
CA PHE A 590 -21.99 18.89 2.96
C PHE A 590 -21.50 19.94 3.97
N LYS A 591 -20.94 19.51 5.11
CA LYS A 591 -20.29 20.43 6.06
C LYS A 591 -19.07 21.11 5.44
N GLN A 592 -18.23 20.38 4.71
CA GLN A 592 -17.10 20.99 4.00
C GLN A 592 -17.57 22.03 2.98
N ALA A 593 -18.60 21.72 2.19
CA ALA A 593 -19.21 22.67 1.26
C ALA A 593 -19.76 23.92 1.98
N MET A 594 -20.40 23.76 3.14
CA MET A 594 -20.85 24.88 3.97
C MET A 594 -19.71 25.76 4.47
N TYR A 595 -18.62 25.16 4.95
CA TYR A 595 -17.47 25.94 5.43
C TYR A 595 -16.84 26.75 4.30
N LEU A 596 -16.69 26.17 3.10
CA LEU A 596 -16.22 26.90 1.93
C LEU A 596 -17.20 28.00 1.50
N ASN A 597 -18.51 27.74 1.58
CA ASN A 597 -19.53 28.74 1.26
C ASN A 597 -19.48 29.95 2.22
N LYS A 598 -19.22 29.70 3.51
CA LYS A 598 -19.03 30.79 4.47
C LYS A 598 -17.82 31.66 4.12
N ILE A 599 -16.72 31.04 3.72
CA ILE A 599 -15.53 31.78 3.25
C ILE A 599 -15.86 32.57 1.98
N LEU A 600 -16.67 32.01 1.07
CA LEU A 600 -17.14 32.70 -0.14
C LEU A 600 -17.97 33.96 0.21
N GLU A 601 -18.88 33.87 1.19
CA GLU A 601 -19.67 35.02 1.69
C GLU A 601 -18.78 36.13 2.26
N GLU A 602 -17.73 35.76 3.00
CA GLU A 602 -16.79 36.71 3.60
C GLU A 602 -15.87 37.36 2.54
N THR A 603 -15.55 36.63 1.47
CA THR A 603 -14.59 37.07 0.43
C THR A 603 -15.25 37.88 -0.70
N SER A 604 -16.55 37.71 -0.93
CA SER A 604 -17.25 38.24 -2.10
C SER A 604 -18.39 39.20 -1.73
N SER A 605 -18.52 40.31 -2.46
CA SER A 605 -19.73 41.14 -2.45
C SER A 605 -20.94 40.45 -3.11
N MET A 606 -20.76 39.27 -3.72
CA MET A 606 -21.79 38.49 -4.44
C MET A 606 -22.59 37.58 -3.49
N ILE A 607 -23.40 38.18 -2.62
CA ILE A 607 -24.22 37.50 -1.60
C ILE A 607 -25.21 36.47 -2.20
N LEU A 608 -25.63 36.66 -3.46
CA LEU A 608 -26.69 35.86 -4.09
C LEU A 608 -26.27 34.40 -4.39
N GLU A 609 -25.07 34.18 -4.93
CA GLU A 609 -24.59 32.84 -5.30
C GLU A 609 -24.30 31.98 -4.06
N ALA A 610 -23.76 32.59 -3.01
CA ALA A 610 -23.54 31.90 -1.74
C ALA A 610 -24.85 31.48 -1.06
N HIS A 611 -25.89 32.32 -1.13
CA HIS A 611 -27.20 31.99 -0.60
C HIS A 611 -27.86 30.82 -1.37
N ASP A 612 -27.67 30.74 -2.68
CA ASP A 612 -28.16 29.61 -3.49
C ASP A 612 -27.51 28.29 -3.06
N TYR A 613 -26.19 28.26 -2.84
CA TYR A 613 -25.52 27.07 -2.31
C TYR A 613 -26.00 26.70 -0.92
N GLN A 614 -26.20 27.68 -0.04
CA GLN A 614 -26.70 27.46 1.31
C GLN A 614 -28.08 26.76 1.29
N GLN A 615 -28.98 27.20 0.40
CA GLN A 615 -30.29 26.56 0.23
C GLN A 615 -30.17 25.12 -0.30
N ILE A 616 -29.28 24.88 -1.28
CA ILE A 616 -29.04 23.54 -1.83
C ILE A 616 -28.53 22.61 -0.73
N ILE A 617 -27.54 23.05 0.06
CA ILE A 617 -26.96 22.24 1.13
C ILE A 617 -28.00 21.94 2.21
N ALA A 618 -28.73 22.96 2.70
CA ALA A 618 -29.77 22.78 3.72
C ALA A 618 -30.87 21.81 3.27
N LYS A 619 -31.27 21.87 2.00
CA LYS A 619 -32.26 20.96 1.41
C LYS A 619 -31.75 19.51 1.40
N GLU A 620 -30.51 19.28 1.00
CA GLU A 620 -29.90 17.95 0.96
C GLU A 620 -29.64 17.37 2.35
N GLU A 621 -29.16 18.19 3.31
CA GLU A 621 -29.02 17.75 4.71
C GLU A 621 -30.37 17.32 5.30
N SER A 622 -31.43 18.10 5.05
CA SER A 622 -32.79 17.76 5.49
C SER A 622 -33.31 16.48 4.83
N ARG A 623 -32.89 16.19 3.58
CA ARG A 623 -33.20 14.92 2.91
C ARG A 623 -32.50 13.75 3.57
N ILE A 624 -31.22 13.89 3.94
CA ILE A 624 -30.47 12.85 4.65
C ILE A 624 -31.07 12.59 6.03
N ARG A 625 -31.29 13.64 6.83
CA ARG A 625 -31.88 13.48 8.18
C ARG A 625 -33.19 12.71 8.13
N ARG A 626 -34.06 12.99 7.15
CA ARG A 626 -35.30 12.25 6.93
C ARG A 626 -35.07 10.78 6.54
N LYS A 627 -34.08 10.48 5.70
CA LYS A 627 -33.71 9.10 5.33
C LYS A 627 -33.14 8.33 6.52
N THR A 628 -32.29 8.95 7.34
CA THR A 628 -31.70 8.34 8.53
C THR A 628 -32.76 8.05 9.60
N ILE A 629 -33.73 8.94 9.80
CA ILE A 629 -34.86 8.69 10.72
C ILE A 629 -35.76 7.56 10.20
N ARG A 630 -35.98 7.48 8.88
CA ARG A 630 -36.73 6.38 8.25
C ARG A 630 -36.02 5.03 8.37
N SER A 631 -34.69 4.98 8.25
CA SER A 631 -33.94 3.74 8.44
C SER A 631 -33.93 3.25 9.89
N VAL A 632 -34.02 4.17 10.86
CA VAL A 632 -34.11 3.83 12.30
C VAL A 632 -35.54 3.44 12.72
N SER A 633 -36.56 3.92 12.03
CA SER A 633 -37.97 3.53 12.29
C SER A 633 -38.39 2.25 11.57
N SER A 634 -37.63 1.77 10.59
CA SER A 634 -37.82 0.46 9.96
C SER A 634 -37.06 -0.69 10.64
N SER A 635 -36.51 -0.46 11.84
CA SER A 635 -35.79 -1.46 12.64
C SER A 635 -36.53 -1.81 13.95
N GLU A 636 -37.87 -1.79 13.96
CA GLU A 636 -38.61 -2.70 14.84
C GLU A 636 -38.57 -4.10 14.19
N GLU A 637 -38.10 -5.07 14.97
CA GLU A 637 -37.65 -6.39 14.53
C GLU A 637 -38.61 -7.09 13.54
N PRO A 638 -38.17 -7.40 12.31
CA PRO A 638 -38.86 -8.43 11.52
C PRO A 638 -38.54 -9.82 12.13
N PRO A 639 -39.46 -10.80 12.01
CA PRO A 639 -39.25 -12.14 12.55
C PRO A 639 -38.00 -12.77 11.91
N PRO A 640 -37.34 -13.74 12.58
CA PRO A 640 -36.09 -14.31 12.11
C PRO A 640 -36.35 -15.10 10.83
N THR A 641 -36.17 -14.45 9.68
CA THR A 641 -36.09 -15.12 8.39
C THR A 641 -34.68 -15.66 8.17
N PRO A 642 -34.53 -16.79 7.47
CA PRO A 642 -33.30 -17.57 7.44
C PRO A 642 -32.14 -16.73 6.90
N ILE A 643 -30.97 -16.92 7.51
CA ILE A 643 -29.68 -16.31 7.15
C ILE A 643 -29.54 -16.26 5.63
N ARG A 644 -29.77 -15.07 5.06
CA ARG A 644 -29.53 -14.82 3.64
C ARG A 644 -28.03 -14.69 3.48
N LYS A 645 -27.39 -15.73 2.95
CA LYS A 645 -25.99 -15.71 2.49
C LYS A 645 -25.79 -14.45 1.66
N SER A 646 -25.05 -13.49 2.20
CA SER A 646 -24.55 -12.34 1.44
C SER A 646 -23.71 -12.87 0.28
N ILE A 647 -23.92 -12.26 -0.89
CA ILE A 647 -23.34 -12.60 -2.18
C ILE A 647 -21.86 -12.95 -2.04
N THR A 648 -21.58 -14.25 -2.19
CA THR A 648 -20.25 -14.84 -2.34
C THR A 648 -19.57 -14.27 -3.58
N PHE A 649 -18.28 -13.95 -3.44
CA PHE A 649 -17.33 -13.74 -4.53
C PHE A 649 -17.45 -14.89 -5.54
N ASN A 650 -18.07 -14.64 -6.70
CA ASN A 650 -18.27 -15.69 -7.71
C ASN A 650 -17.65 -15.43 -9.07
N ASP A 651 -17.00 -14.29 -9.30
CA ASP A 651 -16.43 -13.99 -10.63
C ASP A 651 -14.94 -14.38 -10.78
N ILE A 652 -14.41 -15.18 -9.85
CA ILE A 652 -13.10 -15.87 -10.01
C ILE A 652 -13.25 -17.41 -9.90
N ASN A 653 -14.38 -17.91 -9.38
CA ASN A 653 -14.55 -19.33 -9.08
C ASN A 653 -15.20 -20.15 -10.21
N GLN A 654 -15.73 -19.54 -11.27
CA GLN A 654 -16.38 -20.30 -12.34
C GLN A 654 -15.46 -20.85 -13.43
N GLN A 655 -14.13 -20.62 -13.36
CA GLN A 655 -13.17 -21.26 -14.27
C GLN A 655 -12.22 -22.28 -13.59
N LEU A 656 -12.37 -22.56 -12.29
CA LEU A 656 -11.43 -23.39 -11.52
C LEU A 656 -11.70 -24.92 -11.56
N LYS A 657 -12.37 -25.45 -12.59
CA LYS A 657 -12.62 -26.90 -12.69
C LYS A 657 -11.53 -27.70 -13.43
N SER A 658 -10.42 -27.08 -13.81
CA SER A 658 -9.36 -27.76 -14.60
C SER A 658 -7.94 -27.72 -13.99
N GLY A 659 -7.75 -27.16 -12.79
CA GLY A 659 -6.43 -27.15 -12.11
C GLY A 659 -6.31 -28.19 -11.01
N SER A 660 -5.17 -28.91 -10.94
CA SER A 660 -4.88 -29.92 -9.90
C SER A 660 -4.65 -29.35 -8.48
N ILE A 661 -4.51 -28.02 -8.32
CA ILE A 661 -4.18 -27.37 -7.04
C ILE A 661 -5.34 -26.49 -6.55
N ARG A 662 -5.84 -26.71 -5.32
CA ARG A 662 -6.87 -25.90 -4.65
C ARG A 662 -6.27 -24.86 -3.69
N LEU A 663 -6.66 -23.60 -3.78
CA LEU A 663 -6.15 -22.53 -2.91
C LEU A 663 -7.00 -22.43 -1.62
N LYS A 664 -6.40 -22.62 -0.43
CA LYS A 664 -7.16 -22.76 0.84
C LYS A 664 -7.72 -21.46 1.43
N ASN A 665 -7.24 -20.29 1.00
CA ASN A 665 -7.44 -19.03 1.74
C ASN A 665 -8.12 -17.89 0.97
N LEU A 666 -8.85 -18.17 -0.11
CA LEU A 666 -9.54 -17.11 -0.89
C LEU A 666 -10.62 -16.35 -0.09
N GLU A 667 -11.27 -16.98 0.91
CA GLU A 667 -12.38 -16.37 1.66
C GLU A 667 -12.01 -15.89 3.08
N ASN A 668 -11.07 -16.56 3.77
CA ASN A 668 -10.82 -16.33 5.20
C ASN A 668 -9.96 -15.10 5.51
N SER A 669 -9.35 -14.47 4.50
CA SER A 669 -8.48 -13.32 4.73
C SER A 669 -9.26 -12.04 5.08
N PHE A 670 -10.56 -11.93 4.75
CA PHE A 670 -11.33 -10.69 4.98
C PHE A 670 -11.84 -10.51 6.42
N ASN A 671 -12.14 -11.60 7.14
CA ASN A 671 -12.91 -11.52 8.37
C ASN A 671 -12.09 -11.26 9.65
N ASN A 672 -10.80 -11.63 9.68
CA ASN A 672 -10.00 -11.53 10.90
C ASN A 672 -9.53 -10.10 11.24
N GLY A 673 -9.66 -9.14 10.31
CA GLY A 673 -9.31 -7.73 10.55
C GLY A 673 -10.48 -6.87 11.04
N ILE A 674 -11.72 -7.26 10.76
CA ILE A 674 -12.91 -6.42 10.98
C ILE A 674 -13.61 -6.74 12.31
N GLN A 675 -13.58 -8.01 12.76
CA GLN A 675 -14.30 -8.44 13.96
C GLN A 675 -13.80 -7.78 15.26
N ASN A 676 -12.56 -7.26 15.30
CA ASN A 676 -12.02 -6.59 16.48
C ASN A 676 -12.10 -5.05 16.41
N ALA A 677 -12.49 -4.46 15.28
CA ALA A 677 -12.68 -3.00 15.15
C ALA A 677 -14.05 -2.54 15.67
N SER A 678 -15.06 -3.41 15.68
CA SER A 678 -16.42 -3.10 16.14
C SER A 678 -16.60 -3.14 17.66
N ALA A 679 -15.57 -3.56 18.43
CA ALA A 679 -15.64 -3.66 19.88
C ALA A 679 -15.26 -2.37 20.65
N GLN A 680 -14.81 -1.29 19.98
CA GLN A 680 -14.58 -0.01 20.64
C GLN A 680 -15.82 0.90 20.58
N LYS A 681 -16.90 0.50 21.26
CA LYS A 681 -17.89 1.46 21.76
C LYS A 681 -17.25 2.21 22.93
N ILE A 682 -16.81 3.43 22.67
CA ILE A 682 -16.40 4.39 23.69
C ILE A 682 -17.59 4.62 24.62
N ASN A 683 -17.50 4.09 25.84
CA ASN A 683 -18.43 4.37 26.92
C ASN A 683 -18.25 5.84 27.33
N LEU A 684 -19.03 6.74 26.72
CA LEU A 684 -19.19 8.11 27.21
C LEU A 684 -19.95 8.03 28.53
N GLY A 685 -19.20 8.05 29.63
CA GLY A 685 -19.75 8.15 30.99
C GLY A 685 -20.73 9.33 31.08
N LYS A 686 -21.92 9.05 31.60
CA LYS A 686 -22.98 10.04 31.85
C LYS A 686 -22.43 11.20 32.72
N PRO A 687 -22.79 12.46 32.45
CA PRO A 687 -22.36 13.57 33.27
C PRO A 687 -23.00 13.49 34.65
N VAL A 688 -22.15 13.41 35.69
CA VAL A 688 -22.55 13.50 37.09
C VAL A 688 -23.13 14.89 37.36
N ARG A 689 -24.37 14.95 37.85
CA ARG A 689 -25.02 16.17 38.33
C ARG A 689 -24.16 16.82 39.42
N LYS A 690 -23.76 18.08 39.20
CA LYS A 690 -23.15 18.94 40.22
C LYS A 690 -24.08 19.01 41.45
N LYS A 691 -23.60 18.54 42.61
CA LYS A 691 -24.18 18.91 43.90
C LYS A 691 -23.72 20.32 44.24
N THR A 692 -24.69 21.21 44.43
CA THR A 692 -24.53 22.54 44.99
C THR A 692 -23.96 22.42 46.40
N VAL A 693 -22.78 23.02 46.63
CA VAL A 693 -22.22 23.20 47.97
C VAL A 693 -22.79 24.50 48.51
N VAL A 694 -23.59 24.40 49.57
CA VAL A 694 -24.10 25.53 50.36
C VAL A 694 -22.98 25.95 51.30
N PHE A 695 -22.57 27.22 51.21
CA PHE A 695 -21.69 27.86 52.19
C PHE A 695 -22.48 28.10 53.48
N ALA A 696 -21.96 27.63 54.61
CA ALA A 696 -22.43 28.01 55.93
C ALA A 696 -21.49 29.11 56.46
N GLU A 697 -22.03 30.31 56.61
CA GLU A 697 -21.44 31.40 57.38
C GLU A 697 -21.55 31.06 58.87
N SER A 698 -20.42 31.12 59.58
CA SER A 698 -20.38 31.11 61.03
C SER A 698 -19.95 32.50 61.50
N ASP A 699 -20.94 33.29 61.91
CA ASP A 699 -20.78 34.45 62.77
C ASP A 699 -20.27 34.02 64.15
N HIS A 700 -19.18 34.64 64.62
CA HIS A 700 -19.00 34.89 66.04
C HIS A 700 -18.14 36.14 66.24
N SER A 701 -18.77 37.19 66.77
CA SER A 701 -18.09 38.24 67.53
C SER A 701 -19.01 38.67 68.67
N GLN A 702 -18.64 38.23 69.88
CA GLN A 702 -18.89 38.92 71.13
C GLN A 702 -17.55 39.02 71.86
N MET A 703 -16.76 40.04 71.52
CA MET A 703 -16.38 41.15 72.42
C MET A 703 -15.51 42.14 71.66
#